data_AF-A0A409WAX1-F1
#
_entry.id   AF-A0A409WAX1-F1
#
_cell.length_a   1.000
_cell.length_b   1.000
_cell.length_c   1.000
_cell.angle_alpha   90.00
_cell.angle_beta   90.00
_cell.angle_gamma   90.00
#
_symmetry.space_group_name_H-M   'P 1'
#
loop_
_entity.id
_entity.type
_entity.pdbx_description
1 polymer ?
#
loop_
_entity_poly.entity_id
_entity_poly.type
_entity_poly.pdbx_seq_one_letter_code
_entity_poly.pdbx_strand_id
1 'polypeptide(L)'
;MRLLTLWSLLSLSALSWLPHLASASVLAIDYGNDFIKASLMKPGLPFDVLLNKDSKRKISSVVAWKKGDRLFGQDAFNLASRFPSDTFGSLKLLEAAPFDSPIVSYYTQISTAEVRESARKTVNLVQSDGTEWSVEELIAMELAYIKHLAELAANEKVTDVVVTVPPYFSQFERDALVDAIEISGLKTLALVNDGTAVAVNYAMTRTFLTPEYHIIYDAGASGIRATVASFTTAPDTKAGGQGTHIAVAGVGYDRTVGGIELDRRVRDILVDTFNTKSGRNVREDKRGMAKLWKEAQRIKAILSANTEVFASVESLAWDIDFRTKITRAQFEDASQDLKPLFAKPIEDALKNAGLTLNNITSVILTGGSSRTPMIQAAVKAAVGEDKIALNVNADESAVLGAALHGASLSRQFKTKNIKVSDIGVHDIEVSYYAAPTASNSRPRTITTVIFPSGSRVGTKKVLTFKRKEDFSLYIDYKHPVAPGFPTRLLEVDLGNVTQAIANLTEQGVVDPVVKATLTLSESGFVSVSNAIAYGEIKDDSITGKLKGFFGGSSSSDETKTESADNVPPRDSETASADGSSSSSSDSDTASSASESSSATPQKEEKKKYVGPVEIPLTIKSYFPTITPMSVEEKQKARSRLRAIDAEETAKNRREEARNSFESYLYRLRDLLDENNTETPFKKCSKPTEREAIAEKLDESFAWLHDRGDYAETSQFLDKRIALETLEKPIIHRYQEIEAFPQALNNSQMWNWSTRLFLTEARQNLTAEAAADLPSKWTKEELDALEKTLREHESWLNEWVEKQKSVKSWEDPVIETAEMKARAKVLENHLQRLWKRKVPKAVKKPKTSATSSTEAAKETGGAEDWGEEPVGGEDGQQQVPFGEDPYEHDEL
;
A
#
# COMPACT_ATOMS: atom_id res chain seq x y z
N MET A 1 7.36 -13.26 -46.13
CA MET A 1 8.18 -13.52 -44.91
C MET A 1 9.00 -12.30 -44.48
N ARG A 2 10.10 -11.90 -45.15
CA ARG A 2 11.06 -10.88 -44.62
C ARG A 2 10.46 -9.55 -44.12
N LEU A 3 9.36 -9.06 -44.71
CA LEU A 3 8.65 -7.86 -44.24
C LEU A 3 7.90 -8.06 -42.91
N LEU A 4 7.25 -9.21 -42.70
CA LEU A 4 6.58 -9.53 -41.43
C LEU A 4 7.58 -9.64 -40.27
N THR A 5 8.73 -10.26 -40.51
CA THR A 5 9.81 -10.32 -39.50
C THR A 5 10.41 -8.96 -39.17
N LEU A 6 10.37 -8.00 -40.11
CA LEU A 6 10.81 -6.63 -39.86
C LEU A 6 9.79 -5.87 -39.00
N TRP A 7 8.49 -6.03 -39.29
CA TRP A 7 7.41 -5.46 -38.49
C TRP A 7 7.36 -6.02 -37.07
N SER A 8 7.59 -7.33 -36.88
CA SER A 8 7.65 -7.91 -35.52
C SER A 8 8.87 -7.43 -34.74
N LEU A 9 10.03 -7.25 -35.39
CA LEU A 9 11.20 -6.67 -34.72
C LEU A 9 10.99 -5.20 -34.36
N LEU A 10 10.34 -4.42 -35.25
CA LEU A 10 9.99 -3.03 -34.98
C LEU A 10 8.97 -2.91 -33.84
N SER A 11 7.94 -3.76 -33.76
CA SER A 11 6.99 -3.74 -32.64
C SER A 11 7.63 -4.16 -31.31
N LEU A 12 8.51 -5.17 -31.30
CA LEU A 12 9.31 -5.53 -30.13
C LEU A 12 10.25 -4.39 -29.67
N SER A 13 10.83 -3.62 -30.61
CA SER A 13 11.63 -2.43 -30.27
C SER A 13 10.77 -1.24 -29.83
N ALA A 14 9.53 -1.11 -30.29
CA ALA A 14 8.61 -0.08 -29.81
C ALA A 14 8.13 -0.38 -28.37
N LEU A 15 7.89 -1.66 -28.04
CA LEU A 15 7.53 -2.07 -26.68
C LEU A 15 8.65 -1.82 -25.65
N SER A 16 9.93 -1.85 -26.05
CA SER A 16 11.05 -1.52 -25.14
C SER A 16 11.34 -0.02 -25.01
N TRP A 17 10.64 0.82 -25.77
CA TRP A 17 10.69 2.29 -25.68
C TRP A 17 9.45 2.90 -25.03
N LEU A 18 8.41 2.10 -24.75
CA LEU A 18 7.46 2.47 -23.69
C LEU A 18 8.25 2.57 -22.38
N PRO A 19 8.17 3.67 -21.63
CA PRO A 19 8.64 3.64 -20.26
C PRO A 19 7.82 2.58 -19.53
N HIS A 20 8.49 1.65 -18.86
CA HIS A 20 7.83 0.90 -17.81
C HIS A 20 7.37 1.92 -16.77
N LEU A 21 6.08 2.25 -16.80
CA LEU A 21 5.35 2.82 -15.68
C LEU A 21 5.47 1.80 -14.54
N ALA A 22 6.53 1.94 -13.77
CA ALA A 22 6.73 1.18 -12.56
C ALA A 22 5.60 1.59 -11.61
N SER A 23 4.60 0.72 -11.44
CA SER A 23 3.51 0.92 -10.47
C SER A 23 4.15 1.34 -9.16
N ALA A 24 3.92 2.59 -8.79
CA ALA A 24 4.52 3.24 -7.64
C ALA A 24 3.46 3.33 -6.54
N SER A 25 2.78 2.21 -6.32
CA SER A 25 1.67 2.05 -5.39
C SER A 25 2.06 1.06 -4.29
N VAL A 26 2.08 1.54 -3.05
CA VAL A 26 2.16 0.68 -1.85
C VAL A 26 0.83 0.79 -1.12
N LEU A 27 0.14 -0.35 -1.01
CA LEU A 27 -1.11 -0.48 -0.27
C LEU A 27 -0.78 -0.73 1.21
N ALA A 28 -1.44 -0.03 2.11
CA ALA A 28 -1.48 -0.35 3.53
C ALA A 28 -2.86 -0.85 3.90
N ILE A 29 -2.94 -1.89 4.73
CA ILE A 29 -4.19 -2.46 5.22
C ILE A 29 -4.11 -2.59 6.74
N ASP A 30 -5.05 -1.97 7.46
CA ASP A 30 -5.34 -2.33 8.83
C ASP A 30 -6.39 -3.44 8.85
N TYR A 31 -5.95 -4.69 9.00
CA TYR A 31 -6.82 -5.86 8.99
C TYR A 31 -7.43 -6.10 10.39
N GLY A 32 -8.37 -5.25 10.79
CA GLY A 32 -9.13 -5.42 12.03
C GLY A 32 -10.19 -6.52 11.93
N ASN A 33 -10.59 -7.13 13.06
CA ASN A 33 -11.60 -8.20 13.07
C ASN A 33 -13.01 -7.72 12.63
N ASP A 34 -13.42 -6.51 13.04
CA ASP A 34 -14.74 -5.97 12.70
C ASP A 34 -14.71 -5.05 11.48
N PHE A 35 -13.58 -4.35 11.30
CA PHE A 35 -13.39 -3.35 10.25
C PHE A 35 -11.97 -3.35 9.70
N ILE A 36 -11.87 -3.57 8.40
CA ILE A 36 -10.71 -3.24 7.58
C ILE A 36 -10.70 -1.74 7.29
N LYS A 37 -9.51 -1.14 7.24
CA LYS A 37 -9.24 0.16 6.60
C LYS A 37 -8.05 -0.02 5.68
N ALA A 38 -7.96 0.79 4.64
CA ALA A 38 -6.80 0.80 3.74
C ALA A 38 -6.30 2.22 3.50
N SER A 39 -5.06 2.37 3.07
CA SER A 39 -4.49 3.63 2.58
C SER A 39 -3.54 3.32 1.44
N LEU A 40 -3.50 4.19 0.42
CA LEU A 40 -2.73 3.96 -0.79
C LEU A 40 -1.67 5.06 -0.96
N MET A 41 -0.40 4.68 -0.81
CA MET A 41 0.72 5.55 -1.15
C MET A 41 0.96 5.47 -2.65
N LYS A 42 0.64 6.55 -3.39
CA LYS A 42 0.94 6.70 -4.83
C LYS A 42 1.30 8.16 -5.16
N PRO A 43 2.36 8.44 -5.95
CA PRO A 43 2.66 9.79 -6.42
C PRO A 43 1.48 10.41 -7.19
N GLY A 44 1.11 11.64 -6.83
CA GLY A 44 -0.03 12.36 -7.43
C GLY A 44 -1.40 12.03 -6.82
N LEU A 45 -1.50 11.03 -5.93
CA LEU A 45 -2.70 10.77 -5.13
C LEU A 45 -2.53 11.41 -3.74
N PRO A 46 -3.59 12.00 -3.12
CA PRO A 46 -3.54 12.44 -1.73
C PRO A 46 -3.22 11.28 -0.78
N PHE A 47 -2.34 11.51 0.20
CA PHE A 47 -2.08 10.53 1.25
C PHE A 47 -3.21 10.55 2.29
N ASP A 48 -4.14 9.61 2.15
CA ASP A 48 -5.29 9.47 3.05
C ASP A 48 -5.80 8.01 3.11
N VAL A 49 -6.82 7.75 3.92
CA VAL A 49 -7.55 6.48 4.01
C VAL A 49 -8.41 6.28 2.75
N LEU A 50 -8.24 5.12 2.11
CA LEU A 50 -9.00 4.68 0.95
C LEU A 50 -10.49 4.57 1.27
N LEU A 51 -11.33 5.16 0.41
CA LEU A 51 -12.78 5.08 0.52
C LEU A 51 -13.31 3.82 -0.17
N ASN A 52 -14.37 3.23 0.38
CA ASN A 52 -15.18 2.25 -0.33
C ASN A 52 -16.19 2.94 -1.28
N LYS A 53 -16.93 2.13 -2.06
CA LYS A 53 -17.96 2.59 -3.01
C LYS A 53 -19.07 3.47 -2.39
N ASP A 54 -19.28 3.41 -1.07
CA ASP A 54 -20.30 4.17 -0.32
C ASP A 54 -19.68 5.40 0.40
N SER A 55 -18.48 5.80 -0.03
CA SER A 55 -17.62 6.85 0.54
C SER A 55 -17.30 6.67 2.03
N LYS A 56 -17.14 5.43 2.50
CA LYS A 56 -16.77 5.12 3.90
C LYS A 56 -15.29 4.76 4.03
N ARG A 57 -14.69 5.24 5.12
CA ARG A 57 -13.28 5.01 5.54
C ARG A 57 -13.08 3.71 6.35
N LYS A 58 -14.17 2.97 6.61
CA LYS A 58 -14.17 1.67 7.30
C LYS A 58 -15.04 0.69 6.53
N ILE A 59 -14.52 -0.51 6.32
CA ILE A 59 -15.15 -1.60 5.57
C ILE A 59 -15.28 -2.78 6.52
N SER A 60 -16.48 -3.34 6.69
CA SER A 60 -16.66 -4.48 7.61
C SER A 60 -15.82 -5.69 7.17
N SER A 61 -15.16 -6.39 8.09
CA SER A 61 -14.42 -7.62 7.79
C SER A 61 -15.41 -8.80 7.76
N VAL A 62 -16.20 -8.80 6.68
CA VAL A 62 -17.21 -9.81 6.36
C VAL A 62 -17.22 -10.06 4.85
N VAL A 63 -17.26 -11.34 4.48
CA VAL A 63 -17.59 -11.84 3.14
C VAL A 63 -18.88 -12.66 3.20
N ALA A 64 -19.78 -12.49 2.24
CA ALA A 64 -21.05 -13.22 2.17
C ALA A 64 -21.44 -13.60 0.75
N TRP A 65 -22.30 -14.61 0.61
CA TRP A 65 -22.88 -15.03 -0.66
C TRP A 65 -24.39 -14.78 -0.71
N LYS A 66 -24.88 -14.41 -1.89
CA LYS A 66 -26.29 -14.16 -2.16
C LYS A 66 -26.66 -14.79 -3.51
N LYS A 67 -27.13 -16.04 -3.50
CA LYS A 67 -27.48 -16.82 -4.72
C LYS A 67 -26.32 -16.91 -5.73
N GLY A 68 -25.11 -17.14 -5.24
CA GLY A 68 -23.88 -17.23 -6.06
C GLY A 68 -23.02 -15.97 -5.99
N ASP A 69 -23.62 -14.78 -5.94
CA ASP A 69 -22.89 -13.51 -5.90
C ASP A 69 -22.13 -13.33 -4.59
N ARG A 70 -20.81 -13.10 -4.64
CA ARG A 70 -20.06 -12.62 -3.46
C ARG A 70 -20.35 -11.15 -3.20
N LEU A 71 -20.42 -10.82 -1.92
CA LEU A 71 -20.55 -9.47 -1.40
C LEU A 71 -19.58 -9.30 -0.24
N PHE A 72 -19.13 -8.06 -0.04
CA PHE A 72 -18.07 -7.70 0.88
C PHE A 72 -18.49 -6.52 1.76
N GLY A 73 -17.84 -6.34 2.90
CA GLY A 73 -17.99 -5.13 3.68
C GLY A 73 -19.41 -4.95 4.22
N GLN A 74 -19.94 -3.74 4.06
CA GLN A 74 -21.22 -3.36 4.63
C GLN A 74 -22.40 -4.16 4.04
N ASP A 75 -22.32 -4.58 2.77
CA ASP A 75 -23.35 -5.41 2.12
C ASP A 75 -23.37 -6.83 2.71
N ALA A 76 -22.20 -7.43 2.88
CA ALA A 76 -22.05 -8.75 3.49
C ALA A 76 -22.57 -8.77 4.93
N PHE A 77 -22.16 -7.79 5.73
CA PHE A 77 -22.66 -7.60 7.10
C PHE A 77 -24.19 -7.41 7.16
N ASN A 78 -24.79 -6.75 6.16
CA ASN A 78 -26.25 -6.59 6.09
C ASN A 78 -26.98 -7.90 5.77
N LEU A 79 -26.34 -8.83 5.06
CA LEU A 79 -26.93 -10.11 4.66
C LEU A 79 -26.92 -11.19 5.75
N ALA A 80 -26.07 -11.08 6.77
CA ALA A 80 -25.98 -12.04 7.89
C ALA A 80 -27.34 -12.41 8.50
N SER A 81 -28.25 -11.43 8.64
CA SER A 81 -29.61 -11.63 9.18
C SER A 81 -30.56 -12.46 8.29
N ARG A 82 -30.22 -12.64 7.00
CA ARG A 82 -31.01 -13.37 6.00
C ARG A 82 -30.36 -14.70 5.60
N PHE A 83 -29.02 -14.69 5.44
CA PHE A 83 -28.18 -15.80 5.01
C PHE A 83 -27.06 -16.11 6.04
N PRO A 84 -27.42 -16.52 7.27
CA PRO A 84 -26.47 -16.69 8.39
C PRO A 84 -25.48 -17.87 8.20
N SER A 85 -25.78 -18.83 7.33
CA SER A 85 -24.85 -19.91 6.97
C SER A 85 -23.88 -19.54 5.84
N ASP A 86 -24.14 -18.43 5.14
CA ASP A 86 -23.42 -18.02 3.91
C ASP A 86 -22.71 -16.67 4.09
N THR A 87 -22.59 -16.22 5.34
CA THR A 87 -21.97 -14.96 5.75
C THR A 87 -20.90 -15.24 6.80
N PHE A 88 -19.65 -14.90 6.49
CA PHE A 88 -18.49 -15.20 7.32
C PHE A 88 -17.75 -13.92 7.68
N GLY A 89 -17.46 -13.75 8.96
CA GLY A 89 -16.77 -12.60 9.53
C GLY A 89 -16.17 -12.98 10.88
N SER A 90 -15.38 -12.08 11.50
CA SER A 90 -14.47 -12.44 12.60
C SER A 90 -13.45 -13.54 12.25
N LEU A 91 -13.08 -13.63 10.97
CA LEU A 91 -12.12 -14.61 10.42
C LEU A 91 -10.76 -14.52 11.10
N LYS A 92 -10.37 -13.33 11.57
CA LYS A 92 -9.15 -13.05 12.34
C LYS A 92 -9.01 -13.86 13.64
N LEU A 93 -10.10 -14.41 14.19
CA LEU A 93 -10.03 -15.33 15.33
C LEU A 93 -9.60 -16.75 14.95
N LEU A 94 -9.68 -17.10 13.66
CA LEU A 94 -9.41 -18.43 13.13
C LEU A 94 -8.12 -18.50 12.31
N GLU A 95 -7.38 -17.40 12.15
CA GLU A 95 -6.05 -17.36 11.51
C GLU A 95 -5.13 -18.42 12.15
N ALA A 96 -4.77 -19.45 11.37
CA ALA A 96 -4.02 -20.61 11.81
C ALA A 96 -4.55 -21.35 13.07
N ALA A 97 -5.82 -21.17 13.46
CA ALA A 97 -6.37 -21.79 14.65
C ALA A 97 -6.45 -23.32 14.52
N PRO A 98 -5.85 -24.12 15.43
CA PRO A 98 -6.04 -25.56 15.47
C PRO A 98 -7.51 -25.89 15.70
N PHE A 99 -8.04 -26.90 15.00
CA PHE A 99 -9.47 -27.21 15.02
C PHE A 99 -10.03 -27.45 16.45
N ASP A 100 -9.32 -28.22 17.28
CA ASP A 100 -9.72 -28.53 18.66
C ASP A 100 -9.44 -27.39 19.67
N SER A 101 -8.94 -26.23 19.23
CA SER A 101 -8.53 -25.15 20.15
C SER A 101 -9.73 -24.36 20.72
N PRO A 102 -9.63 -23.81 21.95
CA PRO A 102 -10.74 -23.08 22.57
C PRO A 102 -11.25 -21.87 21.77
N ILE A 103 -10.43 -21.26 20.89
CA ILE A 103 -10.86 -20.13 20.07
C ILE A 103 -11.88 -20.54 19.00
N VAL A 104 -11.82 -21.78 18.49
CA VAL A 104 -12.83 -22.34 17.58
C VAL A 104 -14.15 -22.58 18.33
N SER A 105 -14.06 -23.09 19.56
CA SER A 105 -15.22 -23.24 20.46
C SER A 105 -15.83 -21.92 20.93
N TYR A 106 -15.07 -20.81 20.89
CA TYR A 106 -15.57 -19.46 21.11
C TYR A 106 -16.19 -18.87 19.82
N TYR A 107 -15.55 -19.10 18.67
CA TYR A 107 -16.06 -18.65 17.37
C TYR A 107 -17.48 -19.18 17.09
N THR A 108 -17.76 -20.46 17.39
CA THR A 108 -19.10 -21.06 17.22
C THR A 108 -20.15 -20.56 18.22
N GLN A 109 -19.75 -19.80 19.26
CA GLN A 109 -20.68 -19.10 20.15
C GLN A 109 -21.07 -17.71 19.63
N ILE A 110 -20.22 -17.06 18.83
CA ILE A 110 -20.46 -15.72 18.27
C ILE A 110 -20.98 -15.77 16.82
N SER A 111 -20.56 -16.78 16.05
CA SER A 111 -20.90 -16.99 14.64
C SER A 111 -21.95 -18.10 14.46
N THR A 112 -22.60 -18.10 13.30
CA THR A 112 -23.61 -19.11 12.90
C THR A 112 -23.13 -20.04 11.77
N ALA A 113 -21.89 -19.85 11.30
CA ALA A 113 -21.22 -20.69 10.32
C ALA A 113 -20.92 -22.09 10.87
N GLU A 114 -20.93 -23.10 10.00
CA GLU A 114 -20.42 -24.44 10.33
C GLU A 114 -18.89 -24.46 10.18
N VAL A 115 -18.20 -25.16 11.11
CA VAL A 115 -16.75 -25.35 11.14
C VAL A 115 -16.40 -26.81 10.86
N ARG A 116 -15.31 -27.07 10.13
CA ARG A 116 -14.75 -28.40 9.87
C ARG A 116 -13.24 -28.41 10.02
N GLU A 117 -12.67 -29.58 10.29
CA GLU A 117 -11.22 -29.76 10.34
C GLU A 117 -10.62 -29.77 8.92
N SER A 118 -9.62 -28.92 8.69
CA SER A 118 -8.88 -28.89 7.42
C SER A 118 -7.81 -30.00 7.37
N ALA A 119 -7.32 -30.32 6.17
CA ALA A 119 -6.17 -31.23 6.00
C ALA A 119 -4.88 -30.73 6.70
N ARG A 120 -4.79 -29.43 6.99
CA ARG A 120 -3.71 -28.76 7.74
C ARG A 120 -3.97 -28.70 9.25
N LYS A 121 -5.00 -29.40 9.76
CA LYS A 121 -5.44 -29.40 11.17
C LYS A 121 -5.90 -28.04 11.71
N THR A 122 -6.23 -27.13 10.78
CA THR A 122 -6.86 -25.83 11.04
C THR A 122 -8.38 -25.88 10.76
N VAL A 123 -9.05 -24.74 10.65
CA VAL A 123 -10.49 -24.64 10.39
C VAL A 123 -10.80 -24.38 8.91
N ASN A 124 -11.74 -25.15 8.35
CA ASN A 124 -12.55 -24.78 7.19
C ASN A 124 -13.91 -24.24 7.67
N LEU A 125 -14.50 -23.29 6.94
CA LEU A 125 -15.88 -22.84 7.10
C LEU A 125 -16.75 -23.36 5.94
N VAL A 126 -18.01 -23.67 6.23
CA VAL A 126 -18.93 -24.33 5.28
C VAL A 126 -20.15 -23.47 4.96
N GLN A 127 -20.47 -23.38 3.68
CA GLN A 127 -21.67 -22.72 3.14
C GLN A 127 -22.92 -23.61 3.17
N SER A 128 -24.11 -23.03 2.96
CA SER A 128 -25.38 -23.79 2.98
C SER A 128 -25.55 -24.80 1.83
N ASP A 129 -24.75 -24.70 0.77
CA ASP A 129 -24.66 -25.67 -0.32
C ASP A 129 -23.67 -26.83 -0.04
N GLY A 130 -22.94 -26.76 1.07
CA GLY A 130 -21.88 -27.70 1.44
C GLY A 130 -20.48 -27.34 0.92
N THR A 131 -20.32 -26.20 0.24
CA THR A 131 -19.01 -25.72 -0.23
C THR A 131 -18.13 -25.31 0.95
N GLU A 132 -16.93 -25.90 1.02
CA GLU A 132 -15.93 -25.58 2.04
C GLU A 132 -14.94 -24.50 1.58
N TRP A 133 -14.55 -23.65 2.52
CA TRP A 133 -13.55 -22.61 2.34
C TRP A 133 -12.55 -22.64 3.50
N SER A 134 -11.26 -22.58 3.18
CA SER A 134 -10.23 -22.30 4.18
C SER A 134 -10.36 -20.86 4.69
N VAL A 135 -9.90 -20.60 5.93
CA VAL A 135 -9.85 -19.24 6.48
C VAL A 135 -8.99 -18.33 5.60
N GLU A 136 -7.86 -18.83 5.09
CA GLU A 136 -6.97 -18.08 4.22
C GLU A 136 -7.61 -17.73 2.87
N GLU A 137 -8.45 -18.59 2.27
CA GLU A 137 -9.24 -18.23 1.07
C GLU A 137 -10.24 -17.10 1.35
N LEU A 138 -10.93 -17.13 2.49
CA LEU A 138 -11.93 -16.11 2.83
C LEU A 138 -11.28 -14.75 3.10
N ILE A 139 -10.18 -14.72 3.86
CA ILE A 139 -9.37 -13.51 4.08
C ILE A 139 -8.79 -13.02 2.74
N ALA A 140 -8.34 -13.93 1.86
CA ALA A 140 -7.85 -13.55 0.54
C ALA A 140 -8.91 -12.88 -0.34
N MET A 141 -10.20 -13.26 -0.23
CA MET A 141 -11.28 -12.55 -0.92
C MET A 141 -11.50 -11.14 -0.35
N GLU A 142 -11.45 -10.97 0.97
CA GLU A 142 -11.53 -9.64 1.60
C GLU A 142 -10.35 -8.75 1.13
N LEU A 143 -9.13 -9.27 1.16
CA LEU A 143 -7.93 -8.55 0.69
C LEU A 143 -7.99 -8.26 -0.82
N ALA A 144 -8.55 -9.15 -1.64
CA ALA A 144 -8.76 -8.94 -3.06
C ALA A 144 -9.81 -7.83 -3.33
N TYR A 145 -10.86 -7.73 -2.52
CA TYR A 145 -11.82 -6.62 -2.59
C TYR A 145 -11.17 -5.28 -2.22
N ILE A 146 -10.37 -5.23 -1.14
CA ILE A 146 -9.61 -4.03 -0.75
C ILE A 146 -8.62 -3.63 -1.85
N LYS A 147 -7.92 -4.60 -2.45
CA LYS A 147 -7.07 -4.38 -3.62
C LYS A 147 -7.86 -3.81 -4.79
N HIS A 148 -9.05 -4.32 -5.10
CA HIS A 148 -9.86 -3.82 -6.21
C HIS A 148 -10.25 -2.34 -6.00
N LEU A 149 -10.66 -1.95 -4.79
CA LEU A 149 -10.90 -0.54 -4.45
C LEU A 149 -9.63 0.31 -4.63
N ALA A 150 -8.46 -0.21 -4.27
CA ALA A 150 -7.19 0.48 -4.45
C ALA A 150 -6.83 0.63 -5.94
N GLU A 151 -7.01 -0.40 -6.77
CA GLU A 151 -6.78 -0.35 -8.21
C GLU A 151 -7.72 0.65 -8.91
N LEU A 152 -8.99 0.74 -8.48
CA LEU A 152 -9.94 1.75 -8.97
C LEU A 152 -9.50 3.17 -8.61
N ALA A 153 -9.12 3.42 -7.36
CA ALA A 153 -8.65 4.74 -6.90
C ALA A 153 -7.29 5.13 -7.53
N ALA A 154 -6.44 4.15 -7.85
CA ALA A 154 -5.14 4.39 -8.45
C ALA A 154 -5.17 4.54 -9.98
N ASN A 155 -6.19 3.97 -10.64
CA ASN A 155 -6.23 3.70 -12.08
C ASN A 155 -4.97 2.96 -12.59
N GLU A 156 -4.43 2.04 -11.78
CA GLU A 156 -3.29 1.17 -12.12
C GLU A 156 -3.38 -0.16 -11.37
N LYS A 157 -2.47 -1.09 -11.64
CA LYS A 157 -2.35 -2.34 -10.88
C LYS A 157 -1.52 -2.15 -9.61
N VAL A 158 -2.08 -2.63 -8.49
CA VAL A 158 -1.49 -2.55 -7.15
C VAL A 158 -0.92 -3.92 -6.79
N THR A 159 0.38 -3.97 -6.45
CA THR A 159 1.12 -5.22 -6.22
C THR A 159 1.56 -5.40 -4.78
N ASP A 160 2.18 -4.39 -4.18
CA ASP A 160 2.90 -4.52 -2.92
C ASP A 160 2.08 -3.98 -1.74
N VAL A 161 2.02 -4.74 -0.65
CA VAL A 161 1.18 -4.45 0.52
C VAL A 161 1.94 -4.51 1.85
N VAL A 162 1.60 -3.60 2.77
CA VAL A 162 1.94 -3.70 4.19
C VAL A 162 0.66 -3.90 4.99
N VAL A 163 0.66 -4.87 5.91
CA VAL A 163 -0.52 -5.22 6.72
C VAL A 163 -0.21 -5.10 8.21
N THR A 164 -1.15 -4.53 8.99
CA THR A 164 -1.04 -4.48 10.45
C THR A 164 -1.36 -5.83 11.08
N VAL A 165 -0.59 -6.21 12.10
CA VAL A 165 -0.83 -7.40 12.92
C VAL A 165 -0.73 -7.06 14.41
N PRO A 166 -1.44 -7.79 15.29
CA PRO A 166 -1.18 -7.73 16.72
C PRO A 166 0.25 -8.20 17.01
N PRO A 167 0.98 -7.57 17.95
CA PRO A 167 2.34 -7.98 18.31
C PRO A 167 2.41 -9.42 18.84
N TYR A 168 1.32 -9.92 19.43
CA TYR A 168 1.20 -11.30 19.90
C TYR A 168 0.99 -12.36 18.82
N PHE A 169 0.78 -11.97 17.54
CA PHE A 169 0.67 -12.94 16.46
C PHE A 169 1.95 -13.77 16.34
N SER A 170 1.78 -15.08 16.47
CA SER A 170 2.78 -16.10 16.24
C SER A 170 3.14 -16.24 14.76
N GLN A 171 4.18 -17.02 14.46
CA GLN A 171 4.57 -17.32 13.11
C GLN A 171 3.45 -18.04 12.34
N PHE A 172 2.70 -18.95 12.97
CA PHE A 172 1.57 -19.64 12.33
C PHE A 172 0.50 -18.65 11.83
N GLU A 173 0.11 -17.68 12.67
CA GLU A 173 -0.85 -16.62 12.31
C GLU A 173 -0.30 -15.72 11.20
N ARG A 174 1.00 -15.35 11.29
CA ARG A 174 1.68 -14.51 10.28
C ARG A 174 1.85 -15.23 8.93
N ASP A 175 2.11 -16.54 8.93
CA ASP A 175 2.21 -17.38 7.73
C ASP A 175 0.84 -17.49 7.04
N ALA A 176 -0.23 -17.78 7.78
CA ALA A 176 -1.60 -17.86 7.24
C ALA A 176 -2.07 -16.51 6.64
N LEU A 177 -1.72 -15.38 7.26
CA LEU A 177 -2.01 -14.06 6.70
C LEU A 177 -1.19 -13.79 5.42
N VAL A 178 0.06 -14.22 5.34
CA VAL A 178 0.88 -14.13 4.12
C VAL A 178 0.31 -15.01 3.00
N ASP A 179 -0.18 -16.21 3.32
CA ASP A 179 -0.86 -17.07 2.36
C ASP A 179 -2.11 -16.38 1.78
N ALA A 180 -2.93 -15.76 2.63
CA ALA A 180 -4.09 -14.98 2.19
C ALA A 180 -3.70 -13.78 1.30
N ILE A 181 -2.62 -13.07 1.64
CA ILE A 181 -2.05 -11.98 0.82
C ILE A 181 -1.65 -12.50 -0.57
N GLU A 182 -0.92 -13.63 -0.65
CA GLU A 182 -0.48 -14.22 -1.93
C GLU A 182 -1.65 -14.74 -2.79
N ILE A 183 -2.67 -15.35 -2.16
CA ILE A 183 -3.88 -15.83 -2.84
C ILE A 183 -4.67 -14.64 -3.43
N SER A 184 -4.80 -13.52 -2.70
CA SER A 184 -5.38 -12.27 -3.23
C SER A 184 -4.58 -11.66 -4.39
N GLY A 185 -3.36 -12.17 -4.63
CA GLY A 185 -2.46 -11.70 -5.66
C GLY A 185 -1.80 -10.36 -5.33
N LEU A 186 -1.66 -10.04 -4.06
CA LEU A 186 -0.74 -9.04 -3.53
C LEU A 186 0.62 -9.71 -3.20
N LYS A 187 1.61 -8.89 -2.85
CA LYS A 187 2.93 -9.30 -2.39
C LYS A 187 3.23 -8.60 -1.07
N THR A 188 3.51 -9.36 -0.01
CA THR A 188 3.88 -8.81 1.30
C THR A 188 5.20 -8.05 1.19
N LEU A 189 5.17 -6.75 1.46
CA LEU A 189 6.34 -5.89 1.64
C LEU A 189 6.82 -5.91 3.09
N ALA A 190 5.88 -5.88 4.04
CA ALA A 190 6.10 -6.12 5.46
C ALA A 190 4.78 -6.46 6.17
N LEU A 191 4.85 -7.26 7.25
CA LEU A 191 3.88 -7.16 8.34
C LEU A 191 4.45 -6.20 9.40
N VAL A 192 3.61 -5.31 9.94
CA VAL A 192 3.99 -4.33 10.97
C VAL A 192 3.09 -4.47 12.19
N ASN A 193 3.64 -4.39 13.40
CA ASN A 193 2.81 -4.46 14.61
C ASN A 193 1.94 -3.18 14.71
N ASP A 194 0.66 -3.33 15.02
CA ASP A 194 -0.32 -2.23 15.00
C ASP A 194 0.03 -1.04 15.93
N GLY A 195 0.39 -1.29 17.18
CA GLY A 195 0.86 -0.25 18.10
C GLY A 195 2.11 0.50 17.59
N THR A 196 2.99 -0.20 16.86
CA THR A 196 4.18 0.38 16.22
C THR A 196 3.81 1.22 15.01
N ALA A 197 2.79 0.82 14.24
CA ALA A 197 2.25 1.64 13.16
C ALA A 197 1.64 2.94 13.71
N VAL A 198 0.85 2.87 14.79
CA VAL A 198 0.33 4.07 15.48
C VAL A 198 1.46 4.98 15.96
N ALA A 199 2.57 4.41 16.47
CA ALA A 199 3.77 5.17 16.81
C ALA A 199 4.40 5.88 15.59
N VAL A 200 4.52 5.22 14.43
CA VAL A 200 5.01 5.85 13.18
C VAL A 200 4.10 7.02 12.75
N ASN A 201 2.78 6.86 12.84
CA ASN A 201 1.83 7.94 12.56
C ASN A 201 1.97 9.11 13.55
N TYR A 202 2.10 8.82 14.85
CA TYR A 202 2.33 9.82 15.89
C TYR A 202 3.63 10.63 15.65
N ALA A 203 4.70 9.96 15.22
CA ALA A 203 5.99 10.60 14.93
C ALA A 203 6.03 11.39 13.62
N MET A 204 5.07 11.21 12.71
CA MET A 204 5.06 11.87 11.39
C MET A 204 5.17 13.40 11.51
N THR A 205 4.32 14.01 12.33
CA THR A 205 4.18 15.47 12.47
C THR A 205 4.94 16.06 13.67
N ARG A 206 5.68 15.24 14.43
CA ARG A 206 6.31 15.62 15.71
C ARG A 206 7.84 15.54 15.67
N THR A 207 8.50 16.20 16.62
CA THR A 207 9.96 16.21 16.81
C THR A 207 10.26 16.08 18.31
N PHE A 208 11.13 15.14 18.68
CA PHE A 208 11.35 14.73 20.07
C PHE A 208 12.79 15.07 20.48
N LEU A 209 13.02 16.31 20.93
CA LEU A 209 14.37 16.80 21.27
C LEU A 209 14.97 16.11 22.51
N THR A 210 14.11 15.55 23.36
CA THR A 210 14.44 14.68 24.48
C THR A 210 13.73 13.33 24.31
N PRO A 211 14.24 12.23 24.90
CA PRO A 211 13.53 10.96 24.90
C PRO A 211 12.17 11.06 25.59
N GLU A 212 11.09 10.79 24.85
CA GLU A 212 9.73 10.69 25.37
C GLU A 212 9.23 9.24 25.28
N TYR A 213 8.42 8.81 26.26
CA TYR A 213 7.82 7.48 26.30
C TYR A 213 6.30 7.59 26.30
N HIS A 214 5.65 6.90 25.36
CA HIS A 214 4.19 6.84 25.28
C HIS A 214 3.71 5.39 25.32
N ILE A 215 2.58 5.16 25.96
CA ILE A 215 1.84 3.89 25.82
C ILE A 215 0.83 4.07 24.69
N ILE A 216 0.92 3.27 23.63
CA ILE A 216 -0.18 3.08 22.69
C ILE A 216 -1.07 1.98 23.28
N TYR A 217 -2.29 2.32 23.68
CA TYR A 217 -3.28 1.38 24.21
C TYR A 217 -4.37 1.14 23.17
N ASP A 218 -4.38 -0.05 22.57
CA ASP A 218 -5.39 -0.49 21.61
C ASP A 218 -6.41 -1.38 22.32
N ALA A 219 -7.65 -0.90 22.42
CA ALA A 219 -8.80 -1.74 22.76
C ALA A 219 -9.59 -2.05 21.48
N GLY A 220 -9.23 -3.16 20.85
CA GLY A 220 -9.74 -3.59 19.57
C GLY A 220 -11.03 -4.40 19.68
N ALA A 221 -11.35 -5.11 18.61
CA ALA A 221 -12.47 -6.05 18.57
C ALA A 221 -12.08 -7.42 19.16
N SER A 222 -10.97 -8.00 18.70
CA SER A 222 -10.50 -9.35 19.03
C SER A 222 -9.46 -9.43 20.15
N GLY A 223 -9.11 -8.32 20.79
CA GLY A 223 -8.11 -8.27 21.86
C GLY A 223 -7.84 -6.85 22.35
N ILE A 224 -7.22 -6.74 23.52
CA ILE A 224 -6.72 -5.48 24.13
C ILE A 224 -5.20 -5.58 24.30
N ARG A 225 -4.47 -4.50 24.02
CA ARG A 225 -2.99 -4.48 24.09
C ARG A 225 -2.43 -3.11 24.38
N ALA A 226 -1.25 -3.08 24.99
CA ALA A 226 -0.48 -1.89 25.28
C ALA A 226 0.96 -2.04 24.76
N THR A 227 1.44 -1.04 24.04
CA THR A 227 2.80 -0.96 23.50
C THR A 227 3.49 0.27 24.08
N VAL A 228 4.53 0.09 24.89
CA VAL A 228 5.40 1.18 25.34
C VAL A 228 6.40 1.49 24.23
N ALA A 229 6.30 2.67 23.63
CA ALA A 229 7.20 3.14 22.59
C ALA A 229 7.97 4.38 23.07
N SER A 230 9.28 4.40 22.85
CA SER A 230 10.14 5.56 23.06
C SER A 230 10.42 6.29 21.75
N PHE A 231 10.57 7.60 21.82
CA PHE A 231 10.74 8.49 20.68
C PHE A 231 11.92 9.43 20.91
N THR A 232 12.81 9.60 19.93
CA THR A 232 13.92 10.56 20.00
C THR A 232 14.33 11.03 18.61
N THR A 233 14.38 12.34 18.40
CA THR A 233 14.86 12.97 17.16
C THR A 233 16.28 13.51 17.35
N ALA A 234 17.23 12.97 16.59
CA ALA A 234 18.65 13.30 16.70
C ALA A 234 19.28 13.48 15.29
N PRO A 235 20.45 14.14 15.16
CA PRO A 235 21.18 14.17 13.90
C PRO A 235 21.54 12.77 13.40
N ASP A 236 21.16 12.45 12.16
CA ASP A 236 21.47 11.17 11.52
C ASP A 236 22.72 11.28 10.65
N THR A 237 23.83 10.79 11.18
CA THR A 237 25.16 10.80 10.54
C THR A 237 25.22 9.97 9.24
N LYS A 238 24.22 9.11 8.96
CA LYS A 238 24.16 8.32 7.73
C LYS A 238 23.24 8.92 6.65
N ALA A 239 22.28 9.76 7.02
CA ALA A 239 21.27 10.29 6.11
C ALA A 239 21.41 11.78 5.80
N GLY A 240 22.19 12.54 6.60
CA GLY A 240 22.41 13.97 6.36
C GLY A 240 21.22 14.84 6.74
N GLY A 241 20.74 14.73 7.99
CA GLY A 241 19.62 15.53 8.50
C GLY A 241 19.24 15.12 9.91
N GLN A 242 18.04 15.50 10.38
CA GLN A 242 17.47 14.92 11.60
C GLN A 242 16.75 13.60 11.29
N GLY A 243 16.99 12.58 12.09
CA GLY A 243 16.30 11.29 12.05
C GLY A 243 15.53 11.05 13.34
N THR A 244 14.26 10.65 13.23
CA THR A 244 13.43 10.27 14.39
C THR A 244 13.52 8.77 14.59
N HIS A 245 13.95 8.34 15.76
CA HIS A 245 14.05 6.95 16.15
C HIS A 245 12.86 6.60 17.04
N ILE A 246 12.19 5.51 16.71
CA ILE A 246 11.11 4.90 17.49
C ILE A 246 11.59 3.53 17.93
N ALA A 247 11.56 3.24 19.23
CA ALA A 247 11.88 1.92 19.75
C ALA A 247 10.76 1.40 20.65
N VAL A 248 10.29 0.18 20.40
CA VAL A 248 9.36 -0.48 21.31
C VAL A 248 10.16 -1.03 22.49
N ALA A 249 9.81 -0.59 23.70
CA ALA A 249 10.47 -0.97 24.94
C ALA A 249 9.80 -2.19 25.60
N GLY A 250 8.48 -2.31 25.50
CA GLY A 250 7.73 -3.41 26.10
C GLY A 250 6.28 -3.47 25.59
N VAL A 251 5.71 -4.68 25.63
CA VAL A 251 4.35 -4.96 25.16
C VAL A 251 3.64 -5.86 26.18
N GLY A 252 2.35 -5.61 26.39
CA GLY A 252 1.43 -6.46 27.15
C GLY A 252 0.10 -6.58 26.41
N TYR A 253 -0.64 -7.68 26.60
CA TYR A 253 -1.85 -7.97 25.83
C TYR A 253 -2.77 -8.98 26.51
N ASP A 254 -4.04 -8.94 26.13
CA ASP A 254 -5.05 -9.97 26.39
C ASP A 254 -5.68 -10.40 25.05
N ARG A 255 -5.70 -11.71 24.78
CA ARG A 255 -6.24 -12.33 23.54
C ARG A 255 -7.71 -12.76 23.65
N THR A 256 -8.35 -12.53 24.79
CA THR A 256 -9.70 -13.02 25.13
C THR A 256 -10.69 -11.88 25.37
N VAL A 257 -10.22 -10.74 25.87
CA VAL A 257 -11.05 -9.57 26.15
C VAL A 257 -10.97 -8.57 25.00
N GLY A 258 -12.13 -8.10 24.52
CA GLY A 258 -12.22 -7.13 23.43
C GLY A 258 -13.66 -6.76 23.08
N GLY A 259 -13.82 -5.99 22.01
CA GLY A 259 -15.12 -5.55 21.51
C GLY A 259 -16.11 -6.68 21.21
N ILE A 260 -15.64 -7.83 20.72
CA ILE A 260 -16.45 -9.02 20.39
C ILE A 260 -17.03 -9.66 21.66
N GLU A 261 -16.22 -9.81 22.71
CA GLU A 261 -16.68 -10.38 23.98
C GLU A 261 -17.72 -9.46 24.63
N LEU A 262 -17.51 -8.13 24.53
CA LEU A 262 -18.51 -7.15 24.95
C LEU A 262 -19.81 -7.22 24.14
N ASP A 263 -19.75 -7.44 22.81
CA ASP A 263 -20.94 -7.70 21.99
C ASP A 263 -21.64 -8.99 22.41
N ARG A 264 -20.88 -10.04 22.75
CA ARG A 264 -21.42 -11.29 23.27
C ARG A 264 -22.16 -11.07 24.59
N ARG A 265 -21.62 -10.31 25.54
CA ARG A 265 -22.33 -9.94 26.80
C ARG A 265 -23.64 -9.22 26.51
N VAL A 266 -23.64 -8.21 25.63
CA VAL A 266 -24.87 -7.50 25.25
C VAL A 266 -25.86 -8.45 24.58
N ARG A 267 -25.42 -9.29 23.64
CA ARG A 267 -26.28 -10.25 22.95
C ARG A 267 -26.89 -11.25 23.92
N ASP A 268 -26.12 -11.78 24.87
CA ASP A 268 -26.64 -12.78 25.79
C ASP A 268 -27.69 -12.19 26.74
N ILE A 269 -27.57 -10.91 27.16
CA ILE A 269 -28.69 -10.18 27.83
C ILE A 269 -29.93 -10.13 26.94
N LEU A 270 -29.79 -9.86 25.63
CA LEU A 270 -30.93 -9.84 24.69
C LEU A 270 -31.56 -11.22 24.54
N VAL A 271 -30.74 -12.28 24.41
CA VAL A 271 -31.19 -13.67 24.31
C VAL A 271 -31.98 -14.07 25.55
N ASP A 272 -31.42 -13.89 26.74
CA ASP A 272 -32.05 -14.35 27.98
C ASP A 272 -33.35 -13.55 28.27
N THR A 273 -33.37 -12.26 27.90
CA THR A 273 -34.58 -11.42 27.93
C THR A 273 -35.64 -11.88 26.92
N PHE A 274 -35.25 -12.26 25.68
CA PHE A 274 -36.20 -12.78 24.69
C PHE A 274 -36.73 -14.17 25.09
N ASN A 275 -35.86 -15.05 25.56
CA ASN A 275 -36.20 -16.39 26.01
C ASN A 275 -37.21 -16.34 27.16
N THR A 276 -36.98 -15.44 28.13
CA THR A 276 -37.90 -15.20 29.26
C THR A 276 -39.26 -14.65 28.82
N LYS A 277 -39.30 -13.78 27.80
CA LYS A 277 -40.55 -13.18 27.29
C LYS A 277 -41.35 -14.10 26.34
N SER A 278 -40.67 -14.96 25.58
CA SER A 278 -41.29 -15.79 24.53
C SER A 278 -41.54 -17.24 24.96
N GLY A 279 -40.87 -17.72 26.00
CA GLY A 279 -40.87 -19.14 26.37
C GLY A 279 -40.14 -20.06 25.39
N ARG A 280 -39.34 -19.50 24.46
CA ARG A 280 -38.58 -20.25 23.44
C ARG A 280 -37.12 -19.83 23.42
N ASN A 281 -36.22 -20.75 23.09
CA ASN A 281 -34.79 -20.51 23.09
C ASN A 281 -34.28 -20.03 21.72
N VAL A 282 -34.09 -18.72 21.53
CA VAL A 282 -33.67 -18.14 20.24
C VAL A 282 -32.31 -18.66 19.73
N ARG A 283 -31.49 -19.30 20.58
CA ARG A 283 -30.25 -19.96 20.16
C ARG A 283 -30.48 -21.12 19.17
N GLU A 284 -31.71 -21.60 19.04
CA GLU A 284 -32.14 -22.59 18.03
C GLU A 284 -32.43 -21.97 16.64
N ASP A 285 -32.60 -20.65 16.53
CA ASP A 285 -32.75 -19.96 15.25
C ASP A 285 -31.49 -19.16 14.85
N LYS A 286 -30.79 -19.65 13.81
CA LYS A 286 -29.62 -18.96 13.25
C LYS A 286 -29.94 -17.52 12.81
N ARG A 287 -31.15 -17.23 12.30
CA ARG A 287 -31.52 -15.88 11.85
C ARG A 287 -31.73 -14.93 13.03
N GLY A 288 -32.45 -15.37 14.05
CA GLY A 288 -32.60 -14.66 15.33
C GLY A 288 -31.25 -14.37 15.99
N MET A 289 -30.34 -15.35 16.05
CA MET A 289 -29.00 -15.14 16.60
C MET A 289 -28.17 -14.13 15.79
N ALA A 290 -28.22 -14.16 14.45
CA ALA A 290 -27.54 -13.18 13.60
C ALA A 290 -28.15 -11.78 13.72
N LYS A 291 -29.48 -11.67 13.83
CA LYS A 291 -30.19 -10.41 14.15
C LYS A 291 -29.74 -9.84 15.50
N LEU A 292 -29.70 -10.66 16.55
CA LEU A 292 -29.27 -10.23 17.89
C LEU A 292 -27.79 -9.86 17.95
N TRP A 293 -26.90 -10.50 17.17
CA TRP A 293 -25.50 -10.10 17.09
C TRP A 293 -25.34 -8.68 16.52
N LYS A 294 -26.02 -8.39 15.40
CA LYS A 294 -26.05 -7.03 14.81
C LYS A 294 -26.68 -5.99 15.75
N GLU A 295 -27.74 -6.37 16.45
CA GLU A 295 -28.40 -5.47 17.42
C GLU A 295 -27.53 -5.22 18.66
N ALA A 296 -26.79 -6.22 19.14
CA ALA A 296 -25.84 -6.07 20.25
C ALA A 296 -24.73 -5.07 19.92
N GLN A 297 -24.16 -5.13 18.71
CA GLN A 297 -23.17 -4.16 18.23
C GLN A 297 -23.74 -2.73 18.19
N ARG A 298 -24.98 -2.55 17.71
CA ARG A 298 -25.68 -1.24 17.74
C ARG A 298 -25.84 -0.73 19.17
N ILE A 299 -26.24 -1.63 20.09
CA ILE A 299 -26.48 -1.29 21.50
C ILE A 299 -25.17 -0.93 22.21
N LYS A 300 -24.08 -1.68 22.04
CA LYS A 300 -22.75 -1.35 22.58
C LYS A 300 -22.28 0.04 22.13
N ALA A 301 -22.45 0.34 20.85
CA ALA A 301 -22.10 1.66 20.29
C ALA A 301 -22.94 2.79 20.90
N ILE A 302 -24.27 2.61 21.00
CA ILE A 302 -25.17 3.64 21.57
C ILE A 302 -24.93 3.83 23.07
N LEU A 303 -24.74 2.75 23.84
CA LEU A 303 -24.47 2.79 25.28
C LEU A 303 -23.10 3.40 25.61
N SER A 304 -22.17 3.47 24.66
CA SER A 304 -20.91 4.17 24.84
C SER A 304 -21.09 5.68 24.99
N ALA A 305 -22.15 6.26 24.41
CA ALA A 305 -22.55 7.66 24.60
C ALA A 305 -23.70 7.81 25.63
N ASN A 306 -24.72 6.95 25.55
CA ASN A 306 -25.99 7.07 26.29
C ASN A 306 -26.04 6.11 27.50
N THR A 307 -26.81 6.46 28.53
CA THR A 307 -27.02 5.58 29.71
C THR A 307 -27.98 4.42 29.44
N GLU A 308 -28.81 4.51 28.40
CA GLU A 308 -29.82 3.52 28.04
C GLU A 308 -30.17 3.55 26.54
N VAL A 309 -30.77 2.46 26.06
CA VAL A 309 -31.28 2.32 24.69
C VAL A 309 -32.43 1.32 24.65
N PHE A 310 -33.38 1.50 23.73
CA PHE A 310 -34.32 0.45 23.37
C PHE A 310 -33.73 -0.44 22.27
N ALA A 311 -33.63 -1.73 22.57
CA ALA A 311 -33.51 -2.78 21.58
C ALA A 311 -34.86 -2.94 20.85
N SER A 312 -34.85 -3.08 19.53
CA SER A 312 -36.06 -3.26 18.72
C SER A 312 -35.74 -4.05 17.46
N VAL A 313 -36.22 -5.29 17.39
CA VAL A 313 -35.97 -6.22 16.28
C VAL A 313 -37.29 -6.84 15.82
N GLU A 314 -37.70 -6.50 14.59
CA GLU A 314 -38.90 -7.02 13.95
C GLU A 314 -38.75 -8.51 13.60
N SER A 315 -39.81 -9.27 13.87
CA SER A 315 -39.97 -10.72 13.64
C SER A 315 -38.70 -11.49 13.98
N LEU A 316 -38.17 -11.30 15.20
CA LEU A 316 -36.82 -11.72 15.60
C LEU A 316 -36.60 -13.21 15.32
N ALA A 317 -37.49 -14.05 15.85
CA ALA A 317 -37.62 -15.47 15.56
C ALA A 317 -39.09 -15.88 15.71
N TRP A 318 -39.55 -16.86 14.90
CA TRP A 318 -40.94 -17.36 14.90
C TRP A 318 -42.03 -16.28 14.84
N ASP A 319 -41.79 -15.23 14.03
CA ASP A 319 -42.69 -14.09 13.84
C ASP A 319 -42.99 -13.27 15.12
N ILE A 320 -42.17 -13.42 16.17
CA ILE A 320 -42.26 -12.66 17.42
C ILE A 320 -41.39 -11.39 17.30
N ASP A 321 -42.01 -10.21 17.35
CA ASP A 321 -41.31 -8.94 17.50
C ASP A 321 -40.65 -8.82 18.88
N PHE A 322 -39.39 -8.38 18.92
CA PHE A 322 -38.66 -8.21 20.17
C PHE A 322 -38.35 -6.74 20.45
N ARG A 323 -38.91 -6.22 21.54
CA ARG A 323 -38.57 -4.90 22.09
C ARG A 323 -38.20 -5.00 23.57
N THR A 324 -37.10 -4.37 23.96
CA THR A 324 -36.70 -4.27 25.36
C THR A 324 -35.83 -3.04 25.63
N LYS A 325 -35.79 -2.58 26.88
CA LYS A 325 -34.86 -1.52 27.31
C LYS A 325 -33.59 -2.18 27.88
N ILE A 326 -32.43 -1.70 27.45
CA ILE A 326 -31.11 -2.09 27.97
C ILE A 326 -30.44 -0.83 28.51
N THR A 327 -29.79 -0.94 29.68
CA THR A 327 -29.03 0.15 30.30
C THR A 327 -27.53 -0.15 30.28
N ARG A 328 -26.71 0.91 30.33
CA ARG A 328 -25.26 0.82 30.50
C ARG A 328 -24.91 0.06 31.78
N ALA A 329 -25.65 0.28 32.87
CA ALA A 329 -25.46 -0.41 34.14
C ALA A 329 -25.57 -1.95 33.99
N GLN A 330 -26.62 -2.45 33.33
CA GLN A 330 -26.78 -3.89 33.07
C GLN A 330 -25.65 -4.48 32.21
N PHE A 331 -25.18 -3.73 31.22
CA PHE A 331 -24.05 -4.15 30.37
C PHE A 331 -22.71 -4.17 31.13
N GLU A 332 -22.46 -3.16 31.97
CA GLU A 332 -21.26 -3.08 32.81
C GLU A 332 -21.26 -4.06 33.99
N ASP A 333 -22.44 -4.49 34.45
CA ASP A 333 -22.63 -5.53 35.46
C ASP A 333 -22.36 -6.92 34.85
N ALA A 334 -22.99 -7.22 33.71
CA ALA A 334 -22.75 -8.43 32.91
C ALA A 334 -21.33 -8.53 32.28
N SER A 335 -20.45 -7.55 32.56
CA SER A 335 -19.05 -7.48 32.13
C SER A 335 -18.09 -7.24 33.31
N GLN A 336 -18.53 -7.38 34.56
CA GLN A 336 -17.76 -7.02 35.76
C GLN A 336 -16.44 -7.81 35.88
N ASP A 337 -16.45 -9.08 35.50
CA ASP A 337 -15.30 -10.00 35.46
C ASP A 337 -14.21 -9.56 34.48
N LEU A 338 -14.55 -8.79 33.44
CA LEU A 338 -13.61 -8.28 32.44
C LEU A 338 -12.86 -7.03 32.92
N LYS A 339 -13.39 -6.31 33.94
CA LYS A 339 -12.85 -5.01 34.38
C LYS A 339 -11.38 -5.04 34.84
N PRO A 340 -10.89 -6.07 35.57
CA PRO A 340 -9.46 -6.18 35.90
C PRO A 340 -8.56 -6.36 34.67
N LEU A 341 -9.07 -7.01 33.62
CA LEU A 341 -8.31 -7.36 32.42
C LEU A 341 -8.12 -6.17 31.46
N PHE A 342 -8.98 -5.14 31.53
CA PHE A 342 -8.85 -3.95 30.69
C PHE A 342 -7.54 -3.18 30.93
N ALA A 343 -7.14 -3.02 32.19
CA ALA A 343 -5.90 -2.32 32.56
C ALA A 343 -4.66 -3.22 32.47
N LYS A 344 -4.83 -4.54 32.57
CA LYS A 344 -3.73 -5.50 32.74
C LYS A 344 -2.63 -5.43 31.66
N PRO A 345 -2.95 -5.27 30.36
CA PRO A 345 -1.94 -5.03 29.33
C PRO A 345 -0.98 -3.87 29.61
N ILE A 346 -1.43 -2.81 30.28
CA ILE A 346 -0.59 -1.64 30.61
C ILE A 346 0.45 -2.00 31.67
N GLU A 347 0.05 -2.71 32.72
CA GLU A 347 0.96 -3.19 33.78
C GLU A 347 2.06 -4.07 33.18
N ASP A 348 1.68 -5.02 32.31
CA ASP A 348 2.60 -5.99 31.74
C ASP A 348 3.51 -5.34 30.68
N ALA A 349 3.02 -4.38 29.90
CA ALA A 349 3.85 -3.60 28.98
C ALA A 349 4.92 -2.77 29.72
N LEU A 350 4.55 -2.13 30.84
CA LEU A 350 5.47 -1.37 31.69
C LEU A 350 6.51 -2.27 32.35
N LYS A 351 6.06 -3.40 32.93
CA LYS A 351 6.93 -4.42 33.52
C LYS A 351 7.93 -4.97 32.50
N ASN A 352 7.47 -5.30 31.30
CA ASN A 352 8.31 -5.84 30.22
C ASN A 352 9.28 -4.78 29.67
N ALA A 353 8.94 -3.49 29.75
CA ALA A 353 9.84 -2.38 29.44
C ALA A 353 10.85 -2.04 30.56
N GLY A 354 10.67 -2.57 31.77
CA GLY A 354 11.44 -2.16 32.96
C GLY A 354 11.14 -0.74 33.43
N LEU A 355 9.94 -0.22 33.13
CA LEU A 355 9.55 1.18 33.37
C LEU A 355 8.36 1.30 34.34
N THR A 356 8.16 2.51 34.86
CA THR A 356 7.02 2.89 35.72
C THR A 356 6.17 3.96 35.04
N LEU A 357 4.94 4.19 35.55
CA LEU A 357 4.08 5.27 35.07
C LEU A 357 4.71 6.67 35.17
N ASN A 358 5.68 6.87 36.08
CA ASN A 358 6.43 8.12 36.20
C ASN A 358 7.35 8.39 34.99
N ASN A 359 7.71 7.35 34.23
CA ASN A 359 8.50 7.47 33.01
C ASN A 359 7.63 7.82 31.78
N ILE A 360 6.30 7.68 31.86
CA ILE A 360 5.40 7.81 30.72
C ILE A 360 4.90 9.25 30.59
N THR A 361 5.16 9.84 29.41
CA THR A 361 4.65 11.15 29.00
C THR A 361 3.13 11.12 28.83
N SER A 362 2.59 10.15 28.07
CA SER A 362 1.15 9.99 27.89
C SER A 362 0.72 8.60 27.40
N VAL A 363 -0.58 8.33 27.46
CA VAL A 363 -1.26 7.12 27.01
C VAL A 363 -2.20 7.48 25.86
N ILE A 364 -1.86 7.02 24.66
CA ILE A 364 -2.60 7.25 23.41
C ILE A 364 -3.64 6.13 23.27
N LEU A 365 -4.92 6.50 23.28
CA LEU A 365 -6.02 5.54 23.10
C LEU A 365 -6.26 5.28 21.60
N THR A 366 -6.34 4.01 21.21
CA THR A 366 -6.66 3.57 19.85
C THR A 366 -7.58 2.33 19.87
N GLY A 367 -8.09 1.94 18.70
CA GLY A 367 -9.01 0.81 18.56
C GLY A 367 -10.46 1.17 18.92
N GLY A 368 -11.42 0.47 18.29
CA GLY A 368 -12.85 0.82 18.36
C GLY A 368 -13.45 0.81 19.76
N SER A 369 -13.06 -0.16 20.58
CA SER A 369 -13.62 -0.42 21.92
C SER A 369 -13.07 0.50 23.00
N SER A 370 -12.01 1.26 22.73
CA SER A 370 -11.45 2.30 23.62
C SER A 370 -12.46 3.43 23.94
N ARG A 371 -13.57 3.48 23.20
CA ARG A 371 -14.71 4.39 23.44
C ARG A 371 -15.72 3.87 24.47
N THR A 372 -15.58 2.63 24.94
CA THR A 372 -16.50 2.02 25.92
C THR A 372 -16.22 2.59 27.33
N PRO A 373 -17.20 3.18 28.03
CA PRO A 373 -16.98 3.88 29.30
C PRO A 373 -16.25 3.06 30.38
N MET A 374 -16.59 1.77 30.58
CA MET A 374 -15.89 0.93 31.57
C MET A 374 -14.42 0.63 31.22
N ILE A 375 -14.05 0.60 29.93
CA ILE A 375 -12.65 0.49 29.50
C ILE A 375 -11.92 1.80 29.80
N GLN A 376 -12.53 2.95 29.45
CA GLN A 376 -11.95 4.27 29.76
C GLN A 376 -11.79 4.49 31.27
N ALA A 377 -12.75 4.06 32.08
CA ALA A 377 -12.69 4.14 33.53
C ALA A 377 -11.55 3.29 34.10
N ALA A 378 -11.38 2.04 33.63
CA ALA A 378 -10.29 1.16 34.05
C ALA A 378 -8.91 1.73 33.66
N VAL A 379 -8.76 2.24 32.43
CA VAL A 379 -7.50 2.84 31.98
C VAL A 379 -7.19 4.13 32.76
N LYS A 380 -8.15 5.05 32.92
CA LYS A 380 -7.96 6.28 33.72
C LYS A 380 -7.58 5.97 35.18
N ALA A 381 -8.22 4.97 35.79
CA ALA A 381 -7.90 4.53 37.14
C ALA A 381 -6.49 3.93 37.26
N ALA A 382 -5.99 3.29 36.19
CA ALA A 382 -4.64 2.71 36.16
C ALA A 382 -3.52 3.72 35.87
N VAL A 383 -3.78 4.78 35.07
CA VAL A 383 -2.70 5.65 34.54
C VAL A 383 -2.79 7.14 34.92
N GLY A 384 -3.92 7.58 35.48
CA GLY A 384 -4.23 9.00 35.68
C GLY A 384 -4.92 9.63 34.47
N GLU A 385 -5.83 10.58 34.71
CA GLU A 385 -6.55 11.27 33.63
C GLU A 385 -5.66 12.29 32.91
N ASP A 386 -4.68 12.86 33.61
CA ASP A 386 -3.66 13.78 33.07
C ASP A 386 -2.81 13.15 31.96
N LYS A 387 -2.63 11.82 31.97
CA LYS A 387 -1.85 11.10 30.96
C LYS A 387 -2.64 10.75 29.69
N ILE A 388 -3.97 10.92 29.64
CA ILE A 388 -4.76 10.46 28.49
C ILE A 388 -4.60 11.41 27.30
N ALA A 389 -3.96 10.93 26.22
CA ALA A 389 -3.76 11.69 24.98
C ALA A 389 -4.86 11.40 23.95
N LEU A 390 -5.55 12.46 23.51
CA LEU A 390 -6.62 12.43 22.51
C LEU A 390 -6.19 13.05 21.16
N ASN A 391 -4.87 13.22 20.93
CA ASN A 391 -4.30 13.93 19.78
C ASN A 391 -3.89 13.00 18.61
N VAL A 392 -4.63 11.89 18.45
CA VAL A 392 -4.43 10.83 17.44
C VAL A 392 -5.81 10.27 17.03
N ASN A 393 -6.01 9.96 15.74
CA ASN A 393 -7.23 9.29 15.30
C ASN A 393 -7.18 7.79 15.61
N ALA A 394 -7.99 7.36 16.58
CA ALA A 394 -8.11 5.98 17.07
C ALA A 394 -8.60 4.95 16.03
N ASP A 395 -9.15 5.38 14.89
CA ASP A 395 -9.65 4.46 13.83
C ASP A 395 -8.70 4.36 12.62
N GLU A 396 -7.75 5.28 12.48
CA GLU A 396 -7.00 5.50 11.22
C GLU A 396 -5.48 5.57 11.38
N SER A 397 -4.99 5.89 12.59
CA SER A 397 -3.55 6.03 12.86
C SER A 397 -2.73 4.77 12.57
N ALA A 398 -3.30 3.58 12.77
CA ALA A 398 -2.65 2.31 12.44
C ALA A 398 -2.43 2.15 10.92
N VAL A 399 -3.45 2.39 10.08
CA VAL A 399 -3.33 2.22 8.62
C VAL A 399 -2.45 3.30 7.98
N LEU A 400 -2.57 4.56 8.44
CA LEU A 400 -1.72 5.65 7.97
C LEU A 400 -0.26 5.44 8.43
N GLY A 401 -0.04 4.89 9.62
CA GLY A 401 1.28 4.48 10.10
C GLY A 401 1.91 3.36 9.27
N ALA A 402 1.13 2.33 8.93
CA ALA A 402 1.56 1.24 8.07
C ALA A 402 1.90 1.71 6.65
N ALA A 403 1.16 2.69 6.11
CA ALA A 403 1.44 3.33 4.83
C ALA A 403 2.77 4.10 4.83
N LEU A 404 3.02 4.91 5.86
CA LEU A 404 4.28 5.63 6.04
C LEU A 404 5.47 4.66 6.18
N HIS A 405 5.30 3.58 6.94
CA HIS A 405 6.30 2.53 7.08
C HIS A 405 6.57 1.82 5.74
N GLY A 406 5.53 1.38 5.02
CA GLY A 406 5.67 0.73 3.71
C GLY A 406 6.32 1.63 2.66
N ALA A 407 5.99 2.92 2.64
CA ALA A 407 6.64 3.88 1.76
C ALA A 407 8.14 4.08 2.11
N SER A 408 8.52 4.03 3.39
CA SER A 408 9.94 4.11 3.80
C SER A 408 10.77 2.88 3.36
N LEU A 409 10.12 1.73 3.15
CA LEU A 409 10.74 0.53 2.59
C LEU A 409 10.86 0.59 1.05
N SER A 410 10.03 1.39 0.38
CA SER A 410 10.07 1.55 -1.08
C SER A 410 11.00 2.69 -1.52
N ARG A 411 11.94 2.36 -2.41
CA ARG A 411 12.89 3.34 -3.00
C ARG A 411 12.25 4.41 -3.88
N GLN A 412 10.94 4.32 -4.13
CA GLN A 412 10.17 5.24 -4.98
C GLN A 412 9.72 6.50 -4.21
N PHE A 413 9.62 6.44 -2.88
CA PHE A 413 9.11 7.55 -2.06
C PHE A 413 10.25 8.25 -1.30
N LYS A 414 10.10 9.57 -1.10
CA LYS A 414 10.91 10.34 -0.15
C LYS A 414 10.07 10.62 1.09
N THR A 415 10.19 9.77 2.11
CA THR A 415 9.51 9.95 3.40
C THR A 415 10.37 10.75 4.38
N LYS A 416 9.76 11.22 5.48
CA LYS A 416 10.52 11.66 6.66
C LYS A 416 11.41 10.51 7.15
N ASN A 417 12.62 10.83 7.58
CA ASN A 417 13.56 9.85 8.15
C ASN A 417 13.06 9.39 9.53
N ILE A 418 12.27 8.32 9.54
CA ILE A 418 11.79 7.63 10.73
C ILE A 418 12.40 6.23 10.72
N LYS A 419 13.12 5.86 11.79
CA LYS A 419 13.66 4.51 11.98
C LYS A 419 12.91 3.82 13.10
N VAL A 420 12.51 2.57 12.87
CA VAL A 420 11.75 1.75 13.81
C VAL A 420 12.63 0.63 14.35
N SER A 421 12.49 0.31 15.63
CA SER A 421 13.11 -0.83 16.30
C SER A 421 12.05 -1.54 17.14
N ASP A 422 11.36 -2.52 16.56
CA ASP A 422 10.30 -3.30 17.21
C ASP A 422 10.87 -4.56 17.92
N ILE A 423 10.04 -5.30 18.65
CA ILE A 423 10.40 -6.48 19.45
C ILE A 423 9.46 -7.66 19.21
N GLY A 424 10.00 -8.89 19.29
CA GLY A 424 9.22 -10.12 19.39
C GLY A 424 8.81 -10.39 20.84
N VAL A 425 7.55 -10.75 21.07
CA VAL A 425 6.99 -10.96 22.42
C VAL A 425 7.08 -12.41 22.93
N HIS A 426 7.49 -13.36 22.09
CA HIS A 426 7.53 -14.79 22.40
C HIS A 426 8.96 -15.28 22.66
N ASP A 427 9.15 -16.12 23.68
CA ASP A 427 10.41 -16.87 23.88
C ASP A 427 10.56 -17.96 22.80
N ILE A 428 11.59 -17.85 21.96
CA ILE A 428 11.94 -18.83 20.93
C ILE A 428 13.24 -19.54 21.31
N GLU A 429 13.23 -20.87 21.28
CA GLU A 429 14.38 -21.72 21.54
C GLU A 429 14.74 -22.62 20.36
N VAL A 430 16.01 -23.02 20.33
CA VAL A 430 16.54 -24.03 19.40
C VAL A 430 16.98 -25.22 20.22
N SER A 431 16.59 -26.42 19.80
CA SER A 431 17.14 -27.66 20.33
C SER A 431 17.77 -28.54 19.24
N TYR A 432 18.76 -29.35 19.62
CA TYR A 432 19.46 -30.25 18.71
C TYR A 432 20.07 -31.44 19.47
N TYR A 433 20.35 -32.53 18.76
CA TYR A 433 20.99 -33.71 19.33
C TYR A 433 22.52 -33.55 19.37
N ALA A 434 23.09 -33.68 20.57
CA ALA A 434 24.54 -33.77 20.76
C ALA A 434 25.14 -34.96 19.98
N ALA A 435 26.43 -34.87 19.62
CA ALA A 435 27.15 -36.00 19.07
C ALA A 435 27.16 -37.17 20.08
N PRO A 436 26.94 -38.44 19.66
CA PRO A 436 26.99 -39.58 20.57
C PRO A 436 28.37 -39.74 21.20
N THR A 437 28.43 -39.87 22.53
CA THR A 437 29.67 -40.13 23.26
C THR A 437 30.04 -41.61 23.32
N ALA A 438 29.09 -42.51 23.00
CA ALA A 438 29.31 -43.94 22.79
C ALA A 438 28.31 -44.47 21.76
N SER A 439 28.64 -45.58 21.08
CA SER A 439 27.85 -46.13 19.96
C SER A 439 26.39 -46.48 20.29
N ASN A 440 26.09 -46.77 21.56
CA ASN A 440 24.74 -47.13 22.03
C ASN A 440 24.11 -46.09 22.99
N SER A 441 24.72 -44.90 23.18
CA SER A 441 24.14 -43.85 24.02
C SER A 441 23.07 -43.06 23.26
N ARG A 442 21.85 -42.93 23.82
CA ARG A 442 20.87 -41.94 23.31
C ARG A 442 21.51 -40.55 23.32
N PRO A 443 21.51 -39.79 22.21
CA PRO A 443 22.13 -38.48 22.17
C PRO A 443 21.37 -37.51 23.08
N ARG A 444 22.10 -36.74 23.88
CA ARG A 444 21.52 -35.71 24.75
C ARG A 444 20.99 -34.56 23.89
N THR A 445 19.73 -34.19 24.07
CA THR A 445 19.21 -32.93 23.55
C THR A 445 19.87 -31.76 24.28
N ILE A 446 20.34 -30.78 23.50
CA ILE A 446 20.79 -29.48 23.99
C ILE A 446 19.78 -28.45 23.50
N THR A 447 19.26 -27.63 24.41
CA THR A 447 18.25 -26.59 24.14
C THR A 447 18.78 -25.23 24.56
N THR A 448 18.51 -24.18 23.80
CA THR A 448 18.95 -22.80 24.06
C THR A 448 17.89 -21.81 23.58
N VAL A 449 17.40 -20.96 24.49
CA VAL A 449 16.58 -19.78 24.12
C VAL A 449 17.45 -18.84 23.28
N ILE A 450 17.10 -18.65 22.01
CA ILE A 450 17.90 -17.92 21.02
C ILE A 450 17.40 -16.49 20.81
N PHE A 451 16.09 -16.31 20.91
CA PHE A 451 15.41 -15.02 20.93
C PHE A 451 14.43 -15.04 22.12
N PRO A 452 14.84 -14.59 23.32
CA PRO A 452 13.90 -14.38 24.42
C PRO A 452 12.89 -13.28 24.08
N SER A 453 11.75 -13.26 24.77
CA SER A 453 10.78 -12.17 24.73
C SER A 453 11.48 -10.81 24.95
N GLY A 454 11.12 -9.81 24.15
CA GLY A 454 11.83 -8.52 24.08
C GLY A 454 13.00 -8.49 23.10
N SER A 455 13.33 -9.59 22.42
CA SER A 455 14.33 -9.59 21.33
C SER A 455 13.90 -8.69 20.19
N ARG A 456 14.79 -7.78 19.76
CA ARG A 456 14.52 -6.90 18.61
C ARG A 456 14.30 -7.70 17.32
N VAL A 457 13.32 -7.30 16.53
CA VAL A 457 13.17 -7.78 15.15
C VAL A 457 14.38 -7.36 14.28
N GLY A 458 14.55 -8.00 13.13
CA GLY A 458 15.73 -7.84 12.27
C GLY A 458 17.02 -8.51 12.80
N THR A 459 17.02 -9.02 14.04
CA THR A 459 18.21 -9.57 14.70
C THR A 459 18.62 -10.92 14.13
N LYS A 460 19.95 -11.11 13.98
CA LYS A 460 20.56 -12.40 13.66
C LYS A 460 21.37 -12.95 14.83
N LYS A 461 21.39 -14.27 15.00
CA LYS A 461 22.19 -14.99 16.00
C LYS A 461 22.88 -16.18 15.33
N VAL A 462 24.17 -16.37 15.60
CA VAL A 462 24.96 -17.47 15.04
C VAL A 462 25.20 -18.51 16.12
N LEU A 463 24.68 -19.73 15.93
CA LEU A 463 25.00 -20.89 16.75
C LEU A 463 26.16 -21.66 16.11
N THR A 464 27.12 -22.12 16.92
CA THR A 464 28.30 -22.86 16.48
C THR A 464 28.29 -24.28 17.04
N PHE A 465 28.42 -25.28 16.19
CA PHE A 465 28.26 -26.69 16.50
C PHE A 465 29.52 -27.47 16.12
N LYS A 466 30.06 -28.25 17.07
CA LYS A 466 31.13 -29.23 16.81
C LYS A 466 30.51 -30.53 16.27
N ARG A 467 29.99 -30.49 15.04
CA ARG A 467 29.38 -31.61 14.30
C ARG A 467 30.25 -31.98 13.11
N LYS A 468 30.39 -33.28 12.84
CA LYS A 468 31.08 -33.84 11.66
C LYS A 468 30.13 -34.56 10.68
N GLU A 469 28.85 -34.59 11.05
CA GLU A 469 27.78 -35.33 10.39
C GLU A 469 26.54 -34.44 10.34
N ASP A 470 25.76 -34.61 9.27
CA ASP A 470 24.47 -33.97 9.04
C ASP A 470 23.55 -34.13 10.26
N PHE A 471 22.73 -33.10 10.52
CA PHE A 471 21.87 -33.05 11.71
C PHE A 471 20.74 -32.04 11.58
N SER A 472 19.66 -32.27 12.30
CA SER A 472 18.50 -31.38 12.34
C SER A 472 18.58 -30.42 13.55
N LEU A 473 18.14 -29.17 13.33
CA LEU A 473 17.77 -28.21 14.37
C LEU A 473 16.24 -28.23 14.53
N TYR A 474 15.77 -28.18 15.76
CA TYR A 474 14.36 -28.01 16.10
C TYR A 474 14.15 -26.62 16.67
N ILE A 475 13.16 -25.89 16.16
CA ILE A 475 12.86 -24.53 16.59
C ILE A 475 11.46 -24.53 17.20
N ASP A 476 11.37 -24.09 18.45
CA ASP A 476 10.17 -24.15 19.26
C ASP A 476 9.90 -22.79 19.91
N TYR A 477 8.63 -22.43 20.08
CA TYR A 477 8.25 -21.54 21.18
C TYR A 477 8.41 -22.30 22.49
N LYS A 478 9.11 -21.71 23.45
CA LYS A 478 9.35 -22.31 24.78
C LYS A 478 8.04 -22.64 25.53
N HIS A 479 6.97 -21.91 25.24
CA HIS A 479 5.62 -22.14 25.77
C HIS A 479 4.56 -21.96 24.65
N PRO A 480 3.39 -22.63 24.72
CA PRO A 480 2.29 -22.41 23.77
C PRO A 480 1.87 -20.94 23.69
N VAL A 481 1.82 -20.38 22.48
CA VAL A 481 1.47 -18.97 22.22
C VAL A 481 0.01 -18.62 22.52
N ALA A 482 -0.86 -19.63 22.51
CA ALA A 482 -2.26 -19.57 22.92
C ALA A 482 -2.74 -20.99 23.28
N PRO A 483 -3.85 -21.16 24.04
CA PRO A 483 -4.40 -22.47 24.36
C PRO A 483 -4.69 -23.31 23.10
N GLY A 484 -4.18 -24.55 23.08
CA GLY A 484 -4.32 -25.48 21.94
C GLY A 484 -3.30 -25.30 20.82
N PHE A 485 -2.54 -24.18 20.76
CA PHE A 485 -1.50 -23.99 19.76
C PHE A 485 -0.24 -24.83 20.08
N PRO A 486 0.44 -25.38 19.07
CA PRO A 486 1.69 -26.11 19.25
C PRO A 486 2.88 -25.18 19.55
N THR A 487 3.96 -25.75 20.10
CA THR A 487 5.23 -25.07 20.35
C THR A 487 6.16 -25.12 19.15
N ARG A 488 6.30 -26.30 18.52
CA ARG A 488 7.22 -26.57 17.42
C ARG A 488 6.86 -25.77 16.18
N LEU A 489 7.74 -24.86 15.79
CA LEU A 489 7.66 -24.01 14.60
C LEU A 489 8.23 -24.72 13.36
N LEU A 490 9.50 -25.13 13.47
CA LEU A 490 10.29 -25.61 12.34
C LEU A 490 11.18 -26.78 12.76
N GLU A 491 11.43 -27.67 11.81
CA GLU A 491 12.58 -28.58 11.83
C GLU A 491 13.48 -28.21 10.65
N VAL A 492 14.79 -28.17 10.85
CA VAL A 492 15.73 -27.72 9.82
C VAL A 492 16.92 -28.67 9.71
N ASP A 493 16.98 -29.46 8.64
CA ASP A 493 18.12 -30.30 8.33
C ASP A 493 19.29 -29.46 7.81
N LEU A 494 20.47 -29.65 8.41
CA LEU A 494 21.73 -29.15 7.93
C LEU A 494 22.52 -30.30 7.29
N GLY A 495 22.60 -30.26 5.95
CA GLY A 495 23.14 -31.33 5.11
C GLY A 495 24.47 -31.00 4.43
N ASN A 496 25.16 -32.05 3.95
CA ASN A 496 26.51 -32.03 3.39
C ASN A 496 27.63 -31.66 4.40
N VAL A 497 27.35 -31.73 5.70
CA VAL A 497 28.30 -31.42 6.78
C VAL A 497 29.54 -32.31 6.67
N THR A 498 29.35 -33.62 6.47
CA THR A 498 30.47 -34.57 6.39
C THR A 498 31.45 -34.22 5.27
N GLN A 499 30.93 -33.87 4.09
CA GLN A 499 31.75 -33.49 2.93
C GLN A 499 32.41 -32.13 3.13
N ALA A 500 31.69 -31.14 3.65
CA ALA A 500 32.23 -29.80 3.90
C ALA A 500 33.37 -29.84 4.96
N ILE A 501 33.18 -30.60 6.04
CA ILE A 501 34.20 -30.80 7.08
C ILE A 501 35.43 -31.56 6.55
N ALA A 502 35.24 -32.56 5.68
CA ALA A 502 36.35 -33.24 5.00
C ALA A 502 37.14 -32.28 4.08
N ASN A 503 36.44 -31.57 3.19
CA ASN A 503 37.04 -30.61 2.26
C ASN A 503 37.82 -29.49 2.98
N LEU A 504 37.35 -29.02 4.13
CA LEU A 504 38.09 -28.06 4.97
C LEU A 504 39.38 -28.70 5.53
N THR A 505 39.28 -29.93 6.06
CA THR A 505 40.42 -30.65 6.64
C THR A 505 41.51 -30.92 5.58
N GLU A 506 41.13 -31.27 4.35
CA GLU A 506 42.05 -31.42 3.21
C GLU A 506 42.76 -30.11 2.84
N GLN A 507 42.11 -28.96 3.05
CA GLN A 507 42.69 -27.62 2.86
C GLN A 507 43.57 -27.16 4.03
N GLY A 508 43.85 -28.01 5.03
CA GLY A 508 44.69 -27.68 6.18
C GLY A 508 43.98 -26.89 7.30
N VAL A 509 42.65 -26.84 7.26
CA VAL A 509 41.84 -26.21 8.32
C VAL A 509 41.86 -27.07 9.58
N VAL A 510 42.11 -26.44 10.73
CA VAL A 510 42.19 -27.13 12.03
C VAL A 510 40.91 -26.91 12.83
N ASP A 511 40.40 -27.99 13.43
CA ASP A 511 39.15 -28.03 14.23
C ASP A 511 37.93 -27.34 13.57
N PRO A 512 37.58 -27.65 12.32
CA PRO A 512 36.44 -27.03 11.62
C PRO A 512 35.11 -27.28 12.33
N VAL A 513 34.22 -26.29 12.27
CA VAL A 513 32.93 -26.25 12.96
C VAL A 513 31.79 -25.87 12.01
N VAL A 514 30.56 -26.28 12.34
CA VAL A 514 29.36 -25.79 11.66
C VAL A 514 28.89 -24.50 12.34
N LYS A 515 28.55 -23.47 11.56
CA LYS A 515 27.88 -22.25 12.02
C LYS A 515 26.52 -22.13 11.33
N ALA A 516 25.44 -22.00 12.09
CA ALA A 516 24.11 -21.72 11.56
C ALA A 516 23.61 -20.35 12.04
N THR A 517 23.14 -19.52 11.10
CA THR A 517 22.67 -18.15 11.37
C THR A 517 21.15 -18.12 11.39
N LEU A 518 20.59 -18.08 12.59
CA LEU A 518 19.16 -17.84 12.79
C LEU A 518 18.86 -16.35 12.65
N THR A 519 17.76 -16.03 11.98
CA THR A 519 17.24 -14.66 11.83
C THR A 519 15.82 -14.59 12.37
N LEU A 520 15.55 -13.59 13.21
CA LEU A 520 14.22 -13.07 13.49
C LEU A 520 14.01 -11.88 12.55
N SER A 521 13.13 -12.00 11.55
CA SER A 521 12.96 -10.97 10.52
C SER A 521 12.23 -9.73 11.05
N GLU A 522 12.28 -8.61 10.32
CA GLU A 522 11.56 -7.36 10.64
C GLU A 522 10.05 -7.59 10.84
N SER A 523 9.47 -8.57 10.14
CA SER A 523 8.05 -8.94 10.23
C SER A 523 7.77 -10.08 11.21
N GLY A 524 8.75 -10.48 12.04
CA GLY A 524 8.57 -11.42 13.15
C GLY A 524 8.71 -12.91 12.80
N PHE A 525 9.18 -13.26 11.60
CA PHE A 525 9.38 -14.66 11.19
C PHE A 525 10.74 -15.20 11.64
N VAL A 526 10.80 -16.44 12.11
CA VAL A 526 12.03 -17.14 12.50
C VAL A 526 12.51 -18.05 11.37
N SER A 527 13.79 -18.01 11.04
CA SER A 527 14.38 -18.87 10.00
C SER A 527 15.86 -19.16 10.23
N VAL A 528 16.35 -20.31 9.72
CA VAL A 528 17.80 -20.57 9.58
C VAL A 528 18.24 -20.00 8.22
N SER A 529 18.70 -18.77 8.26
CA SER A 529 18.98 -17.93 7.07
C SER A 529 20.31 -18.21 6.36
N ASN A 530 21.24 -18.89 7.01
CA ASN A 530 22.52 -19.33 6.44
C ASN A 530 23.09 -20.49 7.29
N ALA A 531 23.86 -21.39 6.67
CA ALA A 531 24.61 -22.43 7.35
C ALA A 531 25.91 -22.70 6.58
N ILE A 532 27.03 -22.71 7.30
CA ILE A 532 28.37 -22.94 6.73
C ILE A 532 29.15 -23.92 7.60
N ALA A 533 30.03 -24.70 6.99
CA ALA A 533 31.20 -25.21 7.68
C ALA A 533 32.30 -24.14 7.62
N TYR A 534 33.00 -23.93 8.73
CA TYR A 534 33.95 -22.83 8.94
C TYR A 534 35.21 -23.35 9.63
N GLY A 535 36.37 -22.83 9.25
CA GLY A 535 37.56 -22.86 10.11
C GLY A 535 38.74 -22.08 9.55
N GLU A 536 39.82 -22.08 10.31
CA GLU A 536 41.05 -21.36 10.01
C GLU A 536 42.18 -22.33 9.65
N ILE A 537 42.94 -22.01 8.60
CA ILE A 537 44.17 -22.72 8.25
C ILE A 537 45.27 -22.21 9.18
N LYS A 538 45.90 -23.12 9.94
CA LYS A 538 47.11 -22.76 10.70
C LYS A 538 48.30 -22.73 9.76
N ASP A 539 48.93 -21.56 9.62
CA ASP A 539 50.23 -21.41 8.98
C ASP A 539 51.29 -22.11 9.85
N ASP A 540 51.51 -23.41 9.58
CA ASP A 540 52.50 -24.22 10.29
C ASP A 540 53.91 -24.10 9.67
N SER A 541 54.21 -22.95 9.05
CA SER A 541 55.56 -22.64 8.55
C SER A 541 56.57 -22.64 9.69
N ILE A 542 57.74 -23.24 9.40
CA ILE A 542 58.77 -23.60 10.39
C ILE A 542 59.62 -22.37 10.76
N THR A 543 58.97 -21.31 11.24
CA THR A 543 59.59 -20.09 11.77
C THR A 543 58.99 -19.66 13.12
N GLY A 544 57.70 -19.96 13.39
CA GLY A 544 57.08 -19.66 14.69
C GLY A 544 57.65 -20.50 15.85
N LYS A 545 57.98 -21.77 15.60
CA LYS A 545 58.38 -22.75 16.64
C LYS A 545 59.77 -22.53 17.25
N LEU A 546 60.59 -21.59 16.75
CA LEU A 546 61.87 -21.22 17.39
C LEU A 546 61.75 -20.08 18.42
N LYS A 547 60.67 -19.27 18.41
CA LYS A 547 60.57 -18.09 19.28
C LYS A 547 60.13 -18.39 20.72
N GLY A 548 59.78 -19.65 21.01
CA GLY A 548 59.33 -20.08 22.35
C GLY A 548 60.44 -20.46 23.34
N PHE A 549 61.73 -20.38 22.95
CA PHE A 549 62.84 -20.88 23.77
C PHE A 549 63.75 -19.80 24.40
N PHE A 550 63.51 -18.51 24.15
CA PHE A 550 64.30 -17.41 24.72
C PHE A 550 63.45 -16.17 25.08
N GLY A 551 63.18 -15.99 26.37
CA GLY A 551 63.15 -14.69 27.04
C GLY A 551 61.86 -13.83 27.05
N GLY A 552 61.42 -13.47 28.27
CA GLY A 552 61.35 -12.06 28.68
C GLY A 552 60.03 -11.27 28.48
N SER A 553 59.22 -11.24 29.53
CA SER A 553 58.59 -10.04 30.16
C SER A 553 58.29 -8.75 29.34
N SER A 554 57.01 -8.31 29.39
CA SER A 554 56.47 -6.93 29.63
C SER A 554 57.16 -5.66 29.08
N SER A 555 56.46 -4.60 28.64
CA SER A 555 55.01 -4.29 28.59
C SER A 555 54.72 -3.02 27.75
N SER A 556 53.43 -2.80 27.41
CA SER A 556 52.69 -1.51 27.26
C SER A 556 53.33 -0.31 26.54
N ASP A 557 52.65 0.38 25.60
CA ASP A 557 51.29 0.21 25.05
C ASP A 557 51.27 0.77 23.60
N GLU A 558 50.24 1.32 22.92
CA GLU A 558 48.86 1.81 23.18
C GLU A 558 48.06 1.54 21.86
N THR A 559 46.76 1.80 21.65
CA THR A 559 45.79 2.70 22.29
C THR A 559 44.40 2.08 22.41
N LYS A 560 43.62 2.45 23.44
CA LYS A 560 42.20 2.02 23.57
C LYS A 560 41.24 2.76 22.61
N THR A 561 40.26 2.04 22.10
CA THR A 561 38.93 2.61 21.81
C THR A 561 37.88 1.60 22.27
N GLU A 562 37.09 1.96 23.29
CA GLU A 562 36.13 1.04 23.91
C GLU A 562 34.76 1.12 23.23
N SER A 563 34.18 -0.04 22.95
CA SER A 563 32.76 -0.20 22.62
C SER A 563 32.18 -1.33 23.46
N ALA A 564 31.77 -1.00 24.68
CA ALA A 564 31.13 -1.95 25.59
C ALA A 564 29.64 -2.13 25.23
N ASP A 565 29.20 -3.39 25.21
CA ASP A 565 27.98 -3.86 25.87
C ASP A 565 27.69 -5.32 25.45
N ASN A 566 27.89 -6.27 26.36
CA ASN A 566 27.26 -7.61 26.40
C ASN A 566 27.80 -8.42 27.60
N VAL A 567 27.13 -8.32 28.76
CA VAL A 567 27.30 -9.27 29.87
C VAL A 567 25.91 -9.60 30.44
N PRO A 568 25.45 -10.87 30.43
CA PRO A 568 24.20 -11.26 31.09
C PRO A 568 24.39 -11.42 32.60
N PRO A 569 23.34 -11.22 33.42
CA PRO A 569 23.44 -11.31 34.87
C PRO A 569 23.64 -12.76 35.35
N ARG A 570 24.33 -12.92 36.49
CA ARG A 570 24.33 -14.17 37.26
C ARG A 570 24.70 -13.93 38.73
N ASP A 571 23.87 -14.46 39.62
CA ASP A 571 24.09 -14.44 41.06
C ASP A 571 25.10 -15.51 41.51
N SER A 572 25.92 -15.17 42.50
CA SER A 572 26.49 -16.11 43.49
C SER A 572 27.16 -15.36 44.65
N GLU A 573 27.10 -15.90 45.86
CA GLU A 573 27.53 -15.25 47.10
C GLU A 573 29.02 -15.48 47.46
N THR A 574 29.44 -14.94 48.62
CA THR A 574 30.61 -15.34 49.47
C THR A 574 32.06 -14.93 49.10
N ALA A 575 32.43 -13.74 49.61
CA ALA A 575 33.50 -13.49 50.63
C ALA A 575 35.02 -13.72 50.37
N SER A 576 35.80 -12.63 50.52
CA SER A 576 37.20 -12.50 51.03
C SER A 576 38.36 -13.18 50.25
N ALA A 577 39.66 -12.79 50.28
CA ALA A 577 40.49 -11.59 50.60
C ALA A 577 41.99 -12.03 50.32
N ASP A 578 43.07 -11.28 50.13
CA ASP A 578 43.49 -9.85 49.97
C ASP A 578 44.92 -9.89 49.30
N GLY A 579 45.75 -8.86 49.02
CA GLY A 579 45.74 -7.39 49.17
C GLY A 579 47.18 -6.81 49.12
N SER A 580 47.40 -5.55 48.65
CA SER A 580 48.70 -4.78 48.64
C SER A 580 49.81 -5.29 47.65
N SER A 581 50.76 -4.52 47.09
CA SER A 581 50.93 -3.08 46.76
C SER A 581 52.25 -2.80 45.94
N SER A 582 52.35 -1.64 45.24
CA SER A 582 53.58 -0.82 44.94
C SER A 582 54.83 -1.47 44.27
N SER A 583 55.27 -1.14 43.04
CA SER A 583 55.99 0.08 42.52
C SER A 583 57.54 0.09 42.78
N SER A 584 58.46 0.70 41.98
CA SER A 584 58.42 1.47 40.71
C SER A 584 59.82 1.80 40.12
N SER A 585 59.86 2.09 38.80
CA SER A 585 60.67 3.10 38.04
C SER A 585 62.20 3.01 37.78
N ASP A 586 62.61 3.78 36.74
CA ASP A 586 63.95 4.31 36.39
C ASP A 586 65.04 3.30 35.94
N SER A 587 65.96 3.49 34.97
CA SER A 587 66.44 4.51 33.99
C SER A 587 67.72 3.88 33.35
N ASP A 588 68.53 4.40 32.40
CA ASP A 588 68.57 5.65 31.62
C ASP A 588 69.45 5.52 30.32
N THR A 589 69.21 6.39 29.33
CA THR A 589 70.04 7.02 28.24
C THR A 589 71.23 6.36 27.46
N ALA A 590 71.56 7.08 26.35
CA ALA A 590 72.84 7.17 25.59
C ALA A 590 73.06 6.19 24.39
N SER A 591 72.89 6.57 23.10
CA SER A 591 73.63 7.53 22.21
C SER A 591 74.84 6.90 21.46
N SER A 592 75.17 7.17 20.19
CA SER A 592 74.65 8.10 19.15
C SER A 592 75.34 7.88 17.78
N ALA A 593 74.80 8.48 16.70
CA ALA A 593 75.48 8.85 15.43
C ALA A 593 75.92 7.70 14.47
N SER A 594 75.99 7.89 13.13
CA SER A 594 75.55 8.98 12.22
C SER A 594 75.52 8.52 10.74
N GLU A 595 74.87 9.31 9.88
CA GLU A 595 75.07 9.45 8.40
C GLU A 595 75.02 8.19 7.49
N SER A 596 74.00 7.91 6.67
CA SER A 596 73.35 8.66 5.55
C SER A 596 73.99 8.48 4.15
N SER A 597 73.29 7.78 3.24
CA SER A 597 73.26 8.08 1.80
C SER A 597 72.13 7.30 1.08
N SER A 598 71.81 7.69 -0.15
CA SER A 598 70.57 7.35 -0.88
C SER A 598 70.65 6.14 -1.82
N ALA A 599 69.57 5.34 -1.90
CA ALA A 599 69.16 4.60 -3.10
C ALA A 599 67.66 4.26 -3.07
N THR A 600 67.03 4.09 -4.24
CA THR A 600 65.57 3.91 -4.41
C THR A 600 65.16 2.44 -4.72
N PRO A 601 63.87 2.12 -4.88
CA PRO A 601 63.18 1.12 -4.06
C PRO A 601 63.35 -0.34 -4.51
N GLN A 602 63.13 -1.27 -3.58
CA GLN A 602 62.72 -2.65 -3.89
C GLN A 602 61.47 -3.05 -3.09
N LYS A 603 60.74 -4.05 -3.60
CA LYS A 603 59.54 -4.58 -2.95
C LYS A 603 59.92 -5.41 -1.74
N GLU A 604 59.32 -5.13 -0.59
CA GLU A 604 59.06 -6.18 0.40
C GLU A 604 57.66 -6.77 0.15
N GLU A 605 57.57 -8.09 0.12
CA GLU A 605 56.31 -8.80 -0.11
C GLU A 605 55.51 -8.89 1.20
N LYS A 606 54.27 -8.37 1.18
CA LYS A 606 53.35 -8.56 2.30
C LYS A 606 53.09 -10.06 2.50
N LYS A 607 53.42 -10.59 3.68
CA LYS A 607 53.09 -11.96 4.07
C LYS A 607 51.60 -12.23 3.87
N LYS A 608 51.30 -13.30 3.14
CA LYS A 608 49.96 -13.61 2.64
C LYS A 608 49.18 -14.43 3.66
N TYR A 609 48.48 -13.76 4.58
CA TYR A 609 47.45 -14.41 5.38
C TYR A 609 46.44 -15.08 4.44
N VAL A 610 46.27 -16.40 4.57
CA VAL A 610 45.13 -17.10 3.98
C VAL A 610 43.96 -16.92 4.95
N GLY A 611 42.87 -16.35 4.48
CA GLY A 611 41.70 -16.05 5.31
C GLY A 611 40.96 -17.31 5.78
N PRO A 612 39.96 -17.16 6.66
CA PRO A 612 39.10 -18.27 7.06
C PRO A 612 38.41 -18.90 5.84
N VAL A 613 38.28 -20.22 5.85
CA VAL A 613 37.64 -20.98 4.78
C VAL A 613 36.21 -21.29 5.19
N GLU A 614 35.26 -20.94 4.32
CA GLU A 614 33.83 -21.18 4.51
C GLU A 614 33.27 -22.03 3.37
N ILE A 615 32.55 -23.10 3.71
CA ILE A 615 31.85 -23.96 2.74
C ILE A 615 30.35 -23.95 3.08
N PRO A 616 29.48 -23.44 2.19
CA PRO A 616 28.03 -23.46 2.39
C PRO A 616 27.48 -24.88 2.58
N LEU A 617 26.52 -25.01 3.50
CA LEU A 617 25.81 -26.26 3.78
C LEU A 617 24.42 -26.26 3.12
N THR A 618 23.86 -27.45 2.94
CA THR A 618 22.45 -27.57 2.52
C THR A 618 21.54 -27.26 3.71
N ILE A 619 20.52 -26.45 3.51
CA ILE A 619 19.47 -26.16 4.50
C ILE A 619 18.14 -26.66 3.94
N LYS A 620 17.39 -27.46 4.70
CA LYS A 620 15.99 -27.82 4.38
C LYS A 620 15.12 -27.57 5.59
N SER A 621 14.11 -26.74 5.46
CA SER A 621 13.17 -26.42 6.53
C SER A 621 11.82 -27.11 6.31
N TYR A 622 11.22 -27.62 7.37
CA TYR A 622 9.90 -28.25 7.37
C TYR A 622 9.06 -27.65 8.51
N PHE A 623 7.74 -27.60 8.31
CA PHE A 623 6.77 -27.18 9.31
C PHE A 623 6.00 -28.45 9.77
N PRO A 624 6.34 -29.04 10.93
CA PRO A 624 5.82 -30.36 11.32
C PRO A 624 4.48 -30.31 12.08
N THR A 625 3.90 -29.13 12.25
CA THR A 625 2.71 -28.87 13.08
C THR A 625 1.60 -28.20 12.26
N ILE A 626 1.53 -26.87 12.26
CA ILE A 626 0.62 -26.09 11.41
C ILE A 626 1.43 -25.62 10.20
N THR A 627 1.31 -26.34 9.10
CA THR A 627 1.98 -26.01 7.84
C THR A 627 1.35 -24.74 7.24
N PRO A 628 2.14 -23.80 6.70
CA PRO A 628 1.67 -22.83 5.71
C PRO A 628 1.11 -23.56 4.47
N MET A 629 0.30 -22.89 3.67
CA MET A 629 -0.20 -23.47 2.42
C MET A 629 0.94 -23.74 1.43
N SER A 630 0.84 -24.87 0.72
CA SER A 630 1.77 -25.19 -0.36
C SER A 630 1.63 -24.23 -1.54
N VAL A 631 2.64 -24.18 -2.41
CA VAL A 631 2.59 -23.38 -3.64
C VAL A 631 1.44 -23.84 -4.55
N GLU A 632 1.18 -25.14 -4.60
CA GLU A 632 0.11 -25.79 -5.35
C GLU A 632 -1.27 -25.49 -4.72
N GLU A 633 -1.38 -25.51 -3.39
CA GLU A 633 -2.60 -25.12 -2.66
C GLU A 633 -2.96 -23.65 -2.93
N LYS A 634 -1.98 -22.74 -2.82
CA LYS A 634 -2.17 -21.31 -3.14
C LYS A 634 -2.49 -21.07 -4.61
N GLN A 635 -1.88 -21.82 -5.54
CA GLN A 635 -2.23 -21.76 -6.96
C GLN A 635 -3.67 -22.24 -7.22
N LYS A 636 -4.12 -23.32 -6.55
CA LYS A 636 -5.49 -23.85 -6.64
C LYS A 636 -6.50 -22.83 -6.08
N ALA A 637 -6.28 -22.32 -4.87
CA ALA A 637 -7.10 -21.30 -4.25
C ALA A 637 -7.21 -20.04 -5.12
N ARG A 638 -6.08 -19.49 -5.58
CA ARG A 638 -6.04 -18.31 -6.45
C ARG A 638 -6.71 -18.54 -7.81
N SER A 639 -6.68 -19.77 -8.34
CA SER A 639 -7.39 -20.12 -9.57
C SER A 639 -8.89 -20.25 -9.36
N ARG A 640 -9.32 -20.80 -8.21
CA ARG A 640 -10.72 -20.85 -7.76
C ARG A 640 -11.31 -19.45 -7.61
N LEU A 641 -10.60 -18.54 -6.93
CA LEU A 641 -11.05 -17.14 -6.79
C LEU A 641 -11.18 -16.46 -8.15
N ARG A 642 -10.15 -16.56 -9.01
CA ARG A 642 -10.15 -15.97 -10.35
C ARG A 642 -11.28 -16.45 -11.27
N ALA A 643 -11.72 -17.70 -11.13
CA ALA A 643 -12.86 -18.21 -11.89
C ALA A 643 -14.15 -17.48 -11.49
N ILE A 644 -14.36 -17.28 -10.18
CA ILE A 644 -15.52 -16.56 -9.64
C ILE A 644 -15.42 -15.06 -9.97
N ASP A 645 -14.23 -14.45 -9.84
CA ASP A 645 -13.98 -13.06 -10.25
C ASP A 645 -14.37 -12.82 -11.73
N ALA A 646 -14.09 -13.79 -12.61
CA ALA A 646 -14.40 -13.73 -14.03
C ALA A 646 -15.90 -13.92 -14.33
N GLU A 647 -16.57 -14.84 -13.62
CA GLU A 647 -18.02 -15.06 -13.73
C GLU A 647 -18.82 -13.84 -13.25
N GLU A 648 -18.48 -13.30 -12.07
CA GLU A 648 -19.06 -12.06 -11.53
C GLU A 648 -18.79 -10.87 -12.46
N THR A 649 -17.58 -10.75 -13.02
CA THR A 649 -17.26 -9.71 -14.02
C THR A 649 -18.10 -9.85 -15.29
N ALA A 650 -18.33 -11.07 -15.79
CA ALA A 650 -19.17 -11.31 -16.96
C ALA A 650 -20.64 -10.96 -16.70
N LYS A 651 -21.17 -11.36 -15.53
CA LYS A 651 -22.52 -11.03 -15.08
C LYS A 651 -22.71 -9.52 -14.91
N ASN A 652 -21.79 -8.83 -14.23
CA ASN A 652 -21.86 -7.39 -14.01
C ASN A 652 -21.86 -6.62 -15.34
N ARG A 653 -21.02 -7.00 -16.32
CA ARG A 653 -21.03 -6.40 -17.66
C ARG A 653 -22.35 -6.62 -18.42
N ARG A 654 -22.97 -7.80 -18.26
CA ARG A 654 -24.28 -8.11 -18.86
C ARG A 654 -25.39 -7.24 -18.26
N GLU A 655 -25.38 -7.06 -16.95
CA GLU A 655 -26.36 -6.24 -16.23
C GLU A 655 -26.14 -4.74 -16.47
N GLU A 656 -24.89 -4.28 -16.56
CA GLU A 656 -24.54 -2.93 -17.02
C GLU A 656 -25.02 -2.68 -18.46
N ALA A 657 -24.78 -3.61 -19.39
CA ALA A 657 -25.24 -3.51 -20.78
C ALA A 657 -26.78 -3.48 -20.87
N ARG A 658 -27.48 -4.30 -20.08
CA ARG A 658 -28.95 -4.25 -19.96
C ARG A 658 -29.43 -2.89 -19.46
N ASN A 659 -28.93 -2.43 -18.31
CA ASN A 659 -29.35 -1.18 -17.68
C ASN A 659 -29.07 0.03 -18.60
N SER A 660 -27.93 0.02 -19.29
CA SER A 660 -27.50 1.05 -20.24
C SER A 660 -28.33 1.05 -21.52
N PHE A 661 -28.77 -0.12 -22.01
CA PHE A 661 -29.73 -0.25 -23.10
C PHE A 661 -31.14 0.18 -22.69
N GLU A 662 -31.65 -0.29 -21.56
CA GLU A 662 -32.98 0.04 -21.04
C GLU A 662 -33.13 1.55 -20.77
N SER A 663 -32.14 2.17 -20.13
CA SER A 663 -32.10 3.63 -19.93
C SER A 663 -32.09 4.40 -21.26
N TYR A 664 -31.39 3.86 -22.26
CA TYR A 664 -31.34 4.43 -23.61
C TYR A 664 -32.69 4.30 -24.35
N LEU A 665 -33.44 3.20 -24.15
CA LEU A 665 -34.81 3.08 -24.68
C LEU A 665 -35.74 4.12 -24.06
N TYR A 666 -35.72 4.31 -22.74
CA TYR A 666 -36.54 5.33 -22.09
C TYR A 666 -36.20 6.75 -22.54
N ARG A 667 -34.91 7.06 -22.77
CA ARG A 667 -34.48 8.34 -23.36
C ARG A 667 -35.03 8.54 -24.78
N LEU A 668 -34.97 7.52 -25.65
CA LEU A 668 -35.55 7.63 -27.00
C LEU A 668 -37.07 7.82 -26.96
N ARG A 669 -37.77 7.18 -26.02
CA ARG A 669 -39.22 7.38 -25.83
C ARG A 669 -39.55 8.84 -25.48
N ASP A 670 -38.79 9.45 -24.58
CA ASP A 670 -38.97 10.85 -24.17
C ASP A 670 -38.67 11.86 -25.30
N LEU A 671 -37.64 11.57 -26.12
CA LEU A 671 -37.34 12.34 -27.33
C LEU A 671 -38.40 12.17 -28.44
N LEU A 672 -39.15 11.06 -28.44
CA LEU A 672 -40.23 10.78 -29.38
C LEU A 672 -41.60 11.28 -28.92
N ASP A 673 -41.79 11.65 -27.65
CA ASP A 673 -43.07 12.13 -27.10
C ASP A 673 -43.64 13.32 -27.91
N GLU A 674 -44.92 13.29 -28.28
CA GLU A 674 -45.56 14.34 -29.09
C GLU A 674 -45.69 15.67 -28.36
N ASN A 675 -45.75 15.67 -27.02
CA ASN A 675 -45.80 16.88 -26.20
C ASN A 675 -44.46 17.64 -26.20
N ASN A 676 -43.35 16.97 -26.55
CA ASN A 676 -41.99 17.49 -26.41
C ASN A 676 -41.48 18.19 -27.70
N THR A 677 -42.31 19.05 -28.30
CA THR A 677 -42.13 19.58 -29.67
C THR A 677 -40.87 20.43 -29.87
N GLU A 678 -40.41 21.12 -28.81
CA GLU A 678 -39.36 22.13 -28.92
C GLU A 678 -37.93 21.59 -28.90
N THR A 679 -37.74 20.28 -28.73
CA THR A 679 -36.40 19.66 -28.65
C THR A 679 -35.58 19.83 -29.94
N PRO A 680 -34.24 19.93 -29.85
CA PRO A 680 -33.36 19.85 -31.02
C PRO A 680 -33.59 18.58 -31.84
N PHE A 681 -33.89 17.46 -31.17
CA PHE A 681 -34.23 16.18 -31.82
C PHE A 681 -35.47 16.27 -32.73
N LYS A 682 -36.61 16.80 -32.24
CA LYS A 682 -37.82 17.00 -33.06
C LYS A 682 -37.58 17.99 -34.20
N LYS A 683 -36.82 19.07 -33.94
CA LYS A 683 -36.47 20.10 -34.93
C LYS A 683 -35.51 19.62 -36.02
N CYS A 684 -34.65 18.65 -35.74
CA CYS A 684 -33.64 18.15 -36.68
C CYS A 684 -33.96 16.77 -37.29
N SER A 685 -35.17 16.25 -37.06
CA SER A 685 -35.62 14.95 -37.60
C SER A 685 -36.80 15.10 -38.57
N LYS A 686 -36.84 14.22 -39.56
CA LYS A 686 -37.99 14.04 -40.46
C LYS A 686 -39.06 13.16 -39.79
N PRO A 687 -40.35 13.28 -40.14
CA PRO A 687 -41.39 12.40 -39.61
C PRO A 687 -41.08 10.91 -39.81
N THR A 688 -40.60 10.53 -41.00
CA THR A 688 -40.22 9.15 -41.34
C THR A 688 -38.99 8.63 -40.59
N GLU A 689 -38.06 9.52 -40.21
CA GLU A 689 -36.91 9.16 -39.36
C GLU A 689 -37.39 8.86 -37.94
N ARG A 690 -38.35 9.63 -37.41
CA ARG A 690 -38.96 9.38 -36.10
C ARG A 690 -39.82 8.12 -36.08
N GLU A 691 -40.59 7.88 -37.14
CA GLU A 691 -41.43 6.69 -37.32
C GLU A 691 -40.58 5.41 -37.30
N ALA A 692 -39.47 5.38 -38.05
CA ALA A 692 -38.53 4.26 -38.05
C ALA A 692 -37.83 4.05 -36.68
N ILE A 693 -37.52 5.11 -35.94
CA ILE A 693 -36.98 4.99 -34.58
C ILE A 693 -38.06 4.48 -33.61
N ALA A 694 -39.33 4.91 -33.74
CA ALA A 694 -40.44 4.47 -32.90
C ALA A 694 -40.76 2.98 -33.11
N GLU A 695 -40.91 2.53 -34.35
CA GLU A 695 -41.07 1.10 -34.68
C GLU A 695 -39.93 0.27 -34.09
N LYS A 696 -38.68 0.75 -34.23
CA LYS A 696 -37.51 0.03 -33.73
C LYS A 696 -37.37 0.08 -32.20
N LEU A 697 -37.91 1.11 -31.55
CA LEU A 697 -37.99 1.26 -30.10
C LEU A 697 -39.01 0.28 -29.51
N ASP A 698 -40.18 0.14 -30.11
CA ASP A 698 -41.22 -0.80 -29.67
C ASP A 698 -40.78 -2.26 -29.88
N GLU A 699 -40.16 -2.58 -31.02
CA GLU A 699 -39.44 -3.85 -31.24
C GLU A 699 -38.41 -4.15 -30.13
N SER A 700 -37.76 -3.11 -29.61
CA SER A 700 -36.67 -3.22 -28.65
C SER A 700 -37.17 -3.37 -27.22
N PHE A 701 -38.25 -2.66 -26.84
CA PHE A 701 -38.96 -2.89 -25.58
C PHE A 701 -39.60 -4.29 -25.52
N ALA A 702 -40.27 -4.73 -26.59
CA ALA A 702 -40.85 -6.07 -26.66
C ALA A 702 -39.77 -7.16 -26.55
N TRP A 703 -38.64 -7.02 -27.26
CA TRP A 703 -37.51 -7.94 -27.14
C TRP A 703 -36.87 -7.92 -25.74
N LEU A 704 -36.75 -6.74 -25.12
CA LEU A 704 -36.21 -6.60 -23.76
C LEU A 704 -37.08 -7.30 -22.72
N HIS A 705 -38.41 -7.17 -22.85
CA HIS A 705 -39.37 -7.87 -22.00
C HIS A 705 -39.32 -9.39 -22.20
N ASP A 706 -39.39 -9.86 -23.45
CA ASP A 706 -39.54 -11.29 -23.74
C ASP A 706 -38.23 -12.10 -23.64
N ARG A 707 -37.07 -11.45 -23.76
CA ARG A 707 -35.75 -12.14 -23.82
C ARG A 707 -34.66 -11.51 -22.97
N GLY A 708 -34.83 -10.31 -22.42
CA GLY A 708 -33.78 -9.58 -21.70
C GLY A 708 -33.26 -10.26 -20.43
N ASP A 709 -34.02 -11.16 -19.81
CA ASP A 709 -33.55 -11.94 -18.66
C ASP A 709 -32.46 -12.96 -19.04
N TYR A 710 -32.52 -13.49 -20.26
CA TYR A 710 -31.64 -14.54 -20.79
C TYR A 710 -30.62 -14.03 -21.84
N ALA A 711 -30.69 -12.75 -22.23
CA ALA A 711 -29.85 -12.19 -23.28
C ALA A 711 -28.37 -12.06 -22.88
N GLU A 712 -27.50 -12.24 -23.87
CA GLU A 712 -26.05 -12.03 -23.73
C GLU A 712 -25.68 -10.54 -23.80
N THR A 713 -24.53 -10.17 -23.23
CA THR A 713 -24.00 -8.80 -23.26
C THR A 713 -23.87 -8.23 -24.67
N SER A 714 -23.47 -9.06 -25.63
CA SER A 714 -23.43 -8.76 -27.07
C SER A 714 -24.79 -8.29 -27.60
N GLN A 715 -25.85 -9.01 -27.29
CA GLN A 715 -27.20 -8.78 -27.84
C GLN A 715 -27.79 -7.43 -27.38
N PHE A 716 -27.52 -7.01 -26.15
CA PHE A 716 -27.88 -5.66 -25.68
C PHE A 716 -27.14 -4.55 -26.44
N LEU A 717 -25.84 -4.75 -26.68
CA LEU A 717 -25.01 -3.78 -27.41
C LEU A 717 -25.45 -3.70 -28.88
N ASP A 718 -25.66 -4.84 -29.55
CA ASP A 718 -26.14 -4.89 -30.94
C ASP A 718 -27.51 -4.22 -31.10
N LYS A 719 -28.45 -4.48 -30.18
CA LYS A 719 -29.77 -3.83 -30.14
C LYS A 719 -29.66 -2.32 -29.90
N ARG A 720 -28.75 -1.87 -29.03
CA ARG A 720 -28.49 -0.45 -28.79
C ARG A 720 -27.90 0.22 -30.04
N ILE A 721 -26.88 -0.39 -30.65
CA ILE A 721 -26.18 0.11 -31.84
C ILE A 721 -27.15 0.23 -33.04
N ALA A 722 -28.11 -0.69 -33.18
CA ALA A 722 -29.14 -0.60 -34.21
C ALA A 722 -30.00 0.67 -34.09
N LEU A 723 -30.35 1.08 -32.87
CA LEU A 723 -31.08 2.33 -32.61
C LEU A 723 -30.17 3.58 -32.71
N GLU A 724 -28.95 3.52 -32.19
CA GLU A 724 -27.96 4.61 -32.31
C GLU A 724 -27.65 4.91 -33.80
N THR A 725 -27.66 3.88 -34.65
CA THR A 725 -27.47 4.03 -36.11
C THR A 725 -28.59 4.84 -36.78
N LEU A 726 -29.84 4.71 -36.29
CA LEU A 726 -30.98 5.50 -36.77
C LEU A 726 -30.98 6.93 -36.19
N GLU A 727 -30.54 7.10 -34.94
CA GLU A 727 -30.51 8.42 -34.28
C GLU A 727 -29.34 9.29 -34.77
N LYS A 728 -28.19 8.69 -35.10
CA LYS A 728 -26.92 9.39 -35.40
C LYS A 728 -27.02 10.50 -36.46
N PRO A 729 -27.77 10.39 -37.57
CA PRO A 729 -27.94 11.50 -38.51
C PRO A 729 -28.66 12.71 -37.90
N ILE A 730 -29.65 12.48 -37.03
CA ILE A 730 -30.38 13.54 -36.32
C ILE A 730 -29.45 14.23 -35.30
N ILE A 731 -28.64 13.43 -34.60
CA ILE A 731 -27.60 13.94 -33.68
C ILE A 731 -26.62 14.84 -34.44
N HIS A 732 -26.10 14.36 -35.57
CA HIS A 732 -25.12 15.10 -36.38
C HIS A 732 -25.66 16.47 -36.82
N ARG A 733 -26.91 16.54 -37.30
CA ARG A 733 -27.53 17.81 -37.70
C ARG A 733 -27.60 18.82 -36.57
N TYR A 734 -28.09 18.45 -35.38
CA TYR A 734 -28.21 19.44 -34.30
C TYR A 734 -26.83 19.90 -33.80
N GLN A 735 -25.85 18.99 -33.69
CA GLN A 735 -24.50 19.32 -33.25
C GLN A 735 -23.80 20.28 -34.21
N GLU A 736 -23.98 20.09 -35.52
CA GLU A 736 -23.45 21.00 -36.52
C GLU A 736 -24.17 22.34 -36.52
N ILE A 737 -25.51 22.38 -36.37
CA ILE A 737 -26.28 23.62 -36.22
C ILE A 737 -25.84 24.43 -34.98
N GLU A 738 -25.59 23.75 -33.85
CA GLU A 738 -25.13 24.36 -32.60
C GLU A 738 -23.69 24.88 -32.70
N ALA A 739 -22.79 24.14 -33.35
CA ALA A 739 -21.39 24.52 -33.52
C ALA A 739 -21.16 25.56 -34.65
N PHE A 740 -22.09 25.70 -35.60
CA PHE A 740 -21.91 26.54 -36.80
C PHE A 740 -21.66 28.03 -36.50
N PRO A 741 -22.37 28.72 -35.57
CA PRO A 741 -22.12 30.13 -35.29
C PRO A 741 -20.71 30.39 -34.75
N GLN A 742 -20.18 29.50 -33.90
CA GLN A 742 -18.82 29.62 -33.37
C GLN A 742 -17.77 29.34 -34.45
N ALA A 743 -17.99 28.32 -35.29
CA ALA A 743 -17.12 28.02 -36.43
C ALA A 743 -17.08 29.17 -37.44
N LEU A 744 -18.24 29.77 -37.75
CA LEU A 744 -18.37 30.94 -38.63
C LEU A 744 -17.65 32.16 -38.05
N ASN A 745 -17.86 32.48 -36.77
CA ASN A 745 -17.21 33.61 -36.11
C ASN A 745 -15.67 33.46 -36.14
N ASN A 746 -15.13 32.29 -35.78
CA ASN A 746 -13.69 32.02 -35.91
C ASN A 746 -13.18 32.18 -37.36
N SER A 747 -13.90 31.66 -38.36
CA SER A 747 -13.52 31.83 -39.77
C SER A 747 -13.56 33.29 -40.24
N GLN A 748 -14.53 34.07 -39.76
CA GLN A 748 -14.63 35.51 -40.04
C GLN A 748 -13.55 36.34 -39.31
N MET A 749 -13.20 35.96 -38.08
CA MET A 749 -12.10 36.54 -37.30
C MET A 749 -10.77 36.37 -38.05
N TRP A 750 -10.45 35.17 -38.56
CA TRP A 750 -9.21 34.96 -39.33
C TRP A 750 -9.20 35.76 -40.63
N ASN A 751 -10.35 35.94 -41.30
CA ASN A 751 -10.45 36.83 -42.46
C ASN A 751 -10.16 38.30 -42.06
N TRP A 752 -10.80 38.79 -40.99
CA TRP A 752 -10.61 40.17 -40.51
C TRP A 752 -9.16 40.45 -40.06
N SER A 753 -8.58 39.58 -39.24
CA SER A 753 -7.18 39.69 -38.79
C SER A 753 -6.20 39.66 -39.96
N THR A 754 -6.48 38.87 -41.00
CA THR A 754 -5.64 38.84 -42.21
C THR A 754 -5.79 40.12 -43.04
N ARG A 755 -6.99 40.69 -43.18
CA ARG A 755 -7.20 42.00 -43.85
C ARG A 755 -6.44 43.13 -43.15
N LEU A 756 -6.53 43.19 -41.82
CA LEU A 756 -5.84 44.19 -41.01
C LEU A 756 -4.33 44.08 -41.19
N PHE A 757 -3.78 42.87 -41.00
CA PHE A 757 -2.37 42.58 -41.23
C PHE A 757 -1.90 42.94 -42.65
N LEU A 758 -2.66 42.57 -43.70
CA LEU A 758 -2.30 42.92 -45.09
C LEU A 758 -2.32 44.43 -45.34
N THR A 759 -3.24 45.16 -44.72
CA THR A 759 -3.32 46.63 -44.84
C THR A 759 -2.10 47.28 -44.19
N GLU A 760 -1.81 46.93 -42.94
CA GLU A 760 -0.62 47.41 -42.22
C GLU A 760 0.68 47.00 -42.92
N ALA A 761 0.80 45.74 -43.36
CA ALA A 761 2.00 45.24 -44.02
C ALA A 761 2.25 45.91 -45.38
N ARG A 762 1.21 46.21 -46.17
CA ARG A 762 1.34 46.96 -47.43
C ARG A 762 1.64 48.44 -47.21
N GLN A 763 1.09 49.07 -46.17
CA GLN A 763 1.42 50.44 -45.79
C GLN A 763 2.89 50.53 -45.34
N ASN A 764 3.32 49.63 -44.45
CA ASN A 764 4.71 49.55 -43.99
C ASN A 764 5.68 49.27 -45.16
N LEU A 765 5.42 48.28 -46.01
CA LEU A 765 6.22 48.00 -47.21
C LEU A 765 6.35 49.23 -48.13
N THR A 766 5.30 50.04 -48.25
CA THR A 766 5.32 51.27 -49.06
C THR A 766 6.17 52.37 -48.41
N ALA A 767 6.05 52.55 -47.08
CA ALA A 767 6.84 53.51 -46.32
C ALA A 767 8.33 53.13 -46.23
N GLU A 768 8.62 51.84 -46.01
CA GLU A 768 9.97 51.27 -46.00
C GLU A 768 10.65 51.44 -47.37
N ALA A 769 9.93 51.15 -48.46
CA ALA A 769 10.43 51.37 -49.82
C ALA A 769 10.67 52.86 -50.14
N ALA A 770 9.83 53.77 -49.64
CA ALA A 770 10.03 55.22 -49.77
C ALA A 770 11.24 55.75 -48.96
N ALA A 771 11.76 54.96 -48.00
CA ALA A 771 12.85 55.33 -47.10
C ALA A 771 14.18 54.56 -47.36
N ASP A 772 14.27 53.72 -48.41
CA ASP A 772 15.38 52.76 -48.67
C ASP A 772 15.66 51.83 -47.46
N LEU A 773 14.62 51.47 -46.70
CA LEU A 773 14.68 50.57 -45.54
C LEU A 773 14.38 49.11 -45.94
N PRO A 774 15.03 48.12 -45.28
CA PRO A 774 14.81 46.70 -45.58
C PRO A 774 13.46 46.21 -45.05
N SER A 775 12.47 46.05 -45.94
CA SER A 775 11.13 45.63 -45.53
C SER A 775 11.08 44.24 -44.88
N LYS A 776 10.20 44.10 -43.89
CA LYS A 776 9.93 42.84 -43.19
C LYS A 776 9.38 41.74 -44.11
N TRP A 777 8.65 42.08 -45.18
CA TRP A 777 7.93 41.16 -46.07
C TRP A 777 8.18 41.50 -47.54
N THR A 778 8.13 40.52 -48.44
CA THR A 778 8.15 40.82 -49.90
C THR A 778 6.73 41.07 -50.43
N LYS A 779 6.63 41.73 -51.59
CA LYS A 779 5.33 41.94 -52.24
C LYS A 779 4.65 40.60 -52.57
N GLU A 780 5.42 39.64 -53.06
CA GLU A 780 4.96 38.31 -53.47
C GLU A 780 4.41 37.50 -52.28
N GLU A 781 4.98 37.69 -51.08
CA GLU A 781 4.49 37.07 -49.84
C GLU A 781 3.15 37.66 -49.40
N LEU A 782 2.97 38.98 -49.51
CA LEU A 782 1.69 39.64 -49.20
C LEU A 782 0.63 39.34 -50.28
N ASP A 783 1.01 39.32 -51.56
CA ASP A 783 0.14 38.93 -52.67
C ASP A 783 -0.30 37.46 -52.55
N ALA A 784 0.57 36.57 -52.05
CA ALA A 784 0.23 35.17 -51.77
C ALA A 784 -0.72 35.00 -50.57
N LEU A 785 -0.50 35.74 -49.47
CA LEU A 785 -1.42 35.73 -48.32
C LEU A 785 -2.78 36.34 -48.70
N GLU A 786 -2.80 37.41 -49.49
CA GLU A 786 -4.05 38.00 -50.00
C GLU A 786 -4.78 37.04 -50.94
N LYS A 787 -4.07 36.24 -51.73
CA LYS A 787 -4.68 35.16 -52.51
C LYS A 787 -5.35 34.13 -51.59
N THR A 788 -4.66 33.62 -50.56
CA THR A 788 -5.24 32.66 -49.60
C THR A 788 -6.46 33.24 -48.89
N LEU A 789 -6.43 34.53 -48.52
CA LEU A 789 -7.56 35.24 -47.95
C LEU A 789 -8.76 35.28 -48.91
N ARG A 790 -8.56 35.74 -50.16
CA ARG A 790 -9.62 35.83 -51.17
C ARG A 790 -10.23 34.45 -51.49
N GLU A 791 -9.42 33.40 -51.53
CA GLU A 791 -9.88 32.01 -51.72
C GLU A 791 -10.73 31.53 -50.53
N HIS A 792 -10.30 31.83 -49.29
CA HIS A 792 -11.06 31.49 -48.08
C HIS A 792 -12.35 32.30 -47.93
N GLU A 793 -12.34 33.60 -48.25
CA GLU A 793 -13.51 34.48 -48.22
C GLU A 793 -14.55 34.09 -49.28
N SER A 794 -14.11 33.82 -50.51
CA SER A 794 -15.00 33.40 -51.59
C SER A 794 -15.68 32.07 -51.24
N TRP A 795 -14.92 31.10 -50.69
CA TRP A 795 -15.47 29.83 -50.24
C TRP A 795 -16.41 30.01 -49.05
N LEU A 796 -16.00 30.72 -48.00
CA LEU A 796 -16.81 30.90 -46.79
C LEU A 796 -18.14 31.57 -47.13
N ASN A 797 -18.14 32.61 -47.95
CA ASN A 797 -19.37 33.29 -48.36
C ASN A 797 -20.26 32.38 -49.22
N GLU A 798 -19.71 31.70 -50.24
CA GLU A 798 -20.47 30.79 -51.10
C GLU A 798 -21.19 29.70 -50.30
N TRP A 799 -20.49 29.06 -49.36
CA TRP A 799 -21.02 27.90 -48.64
C TRP A 799 -21.85 28.27 -47.42
N VAL A 800 -21.63 29.45 -46.80
CA VAL A 800 -22.55 30.00 -45.79
C VAL A 800 -23.89 30.39 -46.40
N GLU A 801 -23.92 31.01 -47.59
CA GLU A 801 -25.20 31.30 -48.26
C GLU A 801 -25.94 30.01 -48.68
N LYS A 802 -25.23 28.97 -49.11
CA LYS A 802 -25.85 27.64 -49.31
C LYS A 802 -26.44 27.10 -48.01
N GLN A 803 -25.69 27.12 -46.90
CA GLN A 803 -26.14 26.58 -45.62
C GLN A 803 -27.39 27.27 -45.07
N LYS A 804 -27.56 28.58 -45.30
CA LYS A 804 -28.80 29.31 -44.94
C LYS A 804 -30.06 28.79 -45.64
N SER A 805 -29.93 28.05 -46.75
CA SER A 805 -31.06 27.46 -47.48
C SER A 805 -31.40 26.02 -47.04
N VAL A 806 -30.56 25.41 -46.21
CA VAL A 806 -30.75 24.04 -45.67
C VAL A 806 -31.68 24.09 -44.47
N LYS A 807 -32.66 23.19 -44.38
CA LYS A 807 -33.56 23.09 -43.22
C LYS A 807 -32.90 22.31 -42.09
N SER A 808 -33.33 22.50 -40.85
CA SER A 808 -32.74 21.84 -39.66
C SER A 808 -32.78 20.31 -39.70
N TRP A 809 -33.71 19.71 -40.46
CA TRP A 809 -33.82 18.26 -40.67
C TRP A 809 -33.20 17.76 -41.98
N GLU A 810 -32.47 18.62 -42.69
CA GLU A 810 -31.66 18.30 -43.87
C GLU A 810 -30.18 18.29 -43.46
N ASP A 811 -29.36 17.46 -44.11
CA ASP A 811 -27.96 17.30 -43.75
C ASP A 811 -27.16 18.56 -44.19
N PRO A 812 -26.19 19.05 -43.38
CA PRO A 812 -25.47 20.29 -43.69
C PRO A 812 -24.66 20.17 -44.98
N VAL A 813 -24.62 21.26 -45.76
CA VAL A 813 -23.84 21.32 -47.02
C VAL A 813 -22.39 21.78 -46.80
N ILE A 814 -22.04 22.11 -45.56
CA ILE A 814 -20.71 22.56 -45.11
C ILE A 814 -20.53 22.14 -43.65
N GLU A 815 -19.51 21.35 -43.38
CA GLU A 815 -19.23 20.87 -42.02
C GLU A 815 -18.41 21.90 -41.23
N THR A 816 -18.68 22.06 -39.92
CA THR A 816 -17.88 22.90 -39.03
C THR A 816 -16.44 22.42 -38.93
N ALA A 817 -16.20 21.12 -39.14
CA ALA A 817 -14.86 20.54 -39.28
C ALA A 817 -14.11 21.10 -40.51
N GLU A 818 -14.77 21.21 -41.67
CA GLU A 818 -14.17 21.81 -42.87
C GLU A 818 -13.93 23.31 -42.68
N MET A 819 -14.87 24.04 -42.07
CA MET A 819 -14.71 25.46 -41.72
C MET A 819 -13.46 25.69 -40.85
N LYS A 820 -13.31 24.90 -39.78
CA LYS A 820 -12.15 24.95 -38.88
C LYS A 820 -10.85 24.60 -39.62
N ALA A 821 -10.86 23.56 -40.46
CA ALA A 821 -9.69 23.14 -41.24
C ALA A 821 -9.23 24.21 -42.25
N ARG A 822 -10.16 24.83 -42.99
CA ARG A 822 -9.83 25.87 -43.98
C ARG A 822 -9.41 27.19 -43.32
N ALA A 823 -10.06 27.59 -42.23
CA ALA A 823 -9.62 28.73 -41.43
C ALA A 823 -8.20 28.51 -40.88
N LYS A 824 -7.84 27.27 -40.50
CA LYS A 824 -6.49 26.93 -40.03
C LYS A 824 -5.41 27.09 -41.11
N VAL A 825 -5.74 26.90 -42.39
CA VAL A 825 -4.80 27.19 -43.50
C VAL A 825 -4.49 28.68 -43.57
N LEU A 826 -5.51 29.53 -43.46
CA LEU A 826 -5.34 30.99 -43.44
C LEU A 826 -4.57 31.46 -42.19
N GLU A 827 -4.94 30.96 -41.00
CA GLU A 827 -4.22 31.20 -39.75
C GLU A 827 -2.72 30.87 -39.88
N ASN A 828 -2.40 29.67 -40.37
CA ASN A 828 -1.02 29.21 -40.49
C ASN A 828 -0.21 30.09 -41.48
N HIS A 829 -0.83 30.56 -42.56
CA HIS A 829 -0.19 31.47 -43.52
C HIS A 829 0.06 32.85 -42.88
N LEU A 830 -0.95 33.43 -42.23
CA LEU A 830 -0.84 34.70 -41.50
C LEU A 830 0.24 34.64 -40.42
N GLN A 831 0.21 33.63 -39.54
CA GLN A 831 1.18 33.49 -38.46
C GLN A 831 2.62 33.30 -38.96
N ARG A 832 2.83 32.60 -40.08
CA ARG A 832 4.15 32.44 -40.70
C ARG A 832 4.75 33.79 -41.12
N LEU A 833 3.94 34.71 -41.66
CA LEU A 833 4.42 36.05 -42.02
C LEU A 833 4.51 36.97 -40.79
N TRP A 834 3.57 36.90 -39.85
CA TRP A 834 3.60 37.73 -38.62
C TRP A 834 4.85 37.48 -37.76
N LYS A 835 5.19 36.20 -37.54
CA LYS A 835 6.34 35.72 -36.73
C LYS A 835 7.71 35.89 -37.42
N ARG A 836 7.75 36.37 -38.66
CA ARG A 836 8.98 36.66 -39.41
C ARG A 836 9.80 37.77 -38.73
N LYS A 837 11.13 37.70 -38.79
CA LYS A 837 12.03 38.76 -38.30
C LYS A 837 12.43 39.70 -39.46
N VAL A 838 12.62 40.99 -39.17
CA VAL A 838 13.03 42.00 -40.17
C VAL A 838 14.43 41.66 -40.71
N PRO A 839 14.68 41.72 -42.04
CA PRO A 839 16.01 41.53 -42.59
C PRO A 839 17.01 42.57 -42.07
N LYS A 840 18.22 42.14 -41.70
CA LYS A 840 19.29 43.07 -41.31
C LYS A 840 19.75 43.88 -42.54
N ALA A 841 19.83 45.20 -42.41
CA ALA A 841 20.26 46.09 -43.48
C ALA A 841 21.69 45.76 -43.96
N VAL A 842 21.85 45.49 -45.26
CA VAL A 842 23.17 45.28 -45.88
C VAL A 842 23.81 46.65 -46.13
N LYS A 843 24.94 46.92 -45.46
CA LYS A 843 25.71 48.16 -45.67
C LYS A 843 26.30 48.17 -47.09
N LYS A 844 25.75 49.01 -47.99
CA LYS A 844 26.34 49.35 -49.31
C LYS A 844 27.76 49.95 -49.08
N PRO A 845 28.86 49.38 -49.60
CA PRO A 845 30.19 49.96 -49.45
C PRO A 845 30.35 51.27 -50.22
N LYS A 846 31.15 52.22 -49.70
CA LYS A 846 31.62 53.39 -50.45
C LYS A 846 32.98 53.13 -51.09
N THR A 847 33.25 53.82 -52.19
CA THR A 847 34.35 53.55 -53.13
C THR A 847 35.69 54.18 -52.74
N SER A 848 36.78 53.41 -52.91
CA SER A 848 38.13 53.92 -53.21
C SER A 848 38.92 52.87 -54.01
N ALA A 849 39.96 53.28 -54.73
CA ALA A 849 40.64 52.45 -55.73
C ALA A 849 41.96 51.82 -55.26
N THR A 850 42.54 51.00 -56.16
CA THR A 850 43.86 50.33 -56.06
C THR A 850 43.91 49.07 -55.19
N SER A 851 44.86 48.17 -55.48
CA SER A 851 44.62 46.72 -55.38
C SER A 851 45.53 45.94 -54.42
N SER A 852 44.88 45.05 -53.66
CA SER A 852 45.36 43.73 -53.19
C SER A 852 46.67 43.64 -52.38
N THR A 853 46.55 43.37 -51.07
CA THR A 853 47.59 42.65 -50.30
C THR A 853 46.96 41.85 -49.14
N GLU A 854 47.40 40.59 -49.02
CA GLU A 854 47.55 39.71 -47.84
C GLU A 854 46.60 39.73 -46.61
N ALA A 855 45.87 38.62 -46.45
CA ALA A 855 46.09 37.56 -45.44
C ALA A 855 45.84 37.79 -43.91
N ALA A 856 46.02 36.69 -43.16
CA ALA A 856 45.71 36.43 -41.73
C ALA A 856 44.19 36.36 -41.41
N LYS A 857 43.64 35.31 -40.76
CA LYS A 857 43.93 34.66 -39.44
C LYS A 857 43.48 35.53 -38.24
N GLU A 858 42.95 34.99 -37.14
CA GLU A 858 42.93 33.58 -36.70
C GLU A 858 41.64 33.15 -35.95
N THR A 859 41.63 31.90 -35.49
CA THR A 859 40.54 31.12 -34.90
C THR A 859 40.34 31.29 -33.39
N GLY A 860 39.14 30.93 -32.91
CA GLY A 860 39.00 30.12 -31.69
C GLY A 860 38.43 30.81 -30.44
N GLY A 861 38.06 29.98 -29.46
CA GLY A 861 37.44 30.39 -28.19
C GLY A 861 35.99 29.92 -28.06
N ALA A 862 35.62 29.44 -26.88
CA ALA A 862 34.28 28.97 -26.49
C ALA A 862 34.00 29.36 -25.03
N GLU A 863 32.83 28.94 -24.51
CA GLU A 863 32.39 29.10 -23.10
C GLU A 863 32.04 30.58 -22.73
N ASP A 864 31.16 30.88 -21.77
CA ASP A 864 30.50 30.00 -20.80
C ASP A 864 29.05 30.44 -20.41
N TRP A 865 28.51 29.91 -19.31
CA TRP A 865 27.18 30.17 -18.70
C TRP A 865 26.81 31.66 -18.50
N GLY A 866 25.52 31.92 -18.27
CA GLY A 866 24.98 33.22 -17.87
C GLY A 866 24.17 33.15 -16.57
N GLU A 867 23.90 34.32 -15.98
CA GLU A 867 23.09 34.53 -14.76
C GLU A 867 22.35 35.89 -14.82
N GLU A 868 21.40 36.10 -13.89
CA GLU A 868 20.60 37.33 -13.69
C GLU A 868 21.33 38.27 -12.66
N PRO A 869 20.73 39.15 -11.79
CA PRO A 869 19.34 39.62 -11.60
C PRO A 869 19.14 41.12 -11.18
N VAL A 870 17.86 41.50 -10.93
CA VAL A 870 17.34 42.72 -10.20
C VAL A 870 17.63 44.10 -10.84
N GLY A 871 16.75 45.12 -10.84
CA GLY A 871 15.35 45.26 -10.39
C GLY A 871 15.09 46.67 -9.78
N GLY A 872 13.90 47.26 -10.00
CA GLY A 872 13.53 48.58 -9.45
C GLY A 872 12.23 49.17 -10.04
N GLU A 873 11.50 49.96 -9.26
CA GLU A 873 10.15 50.48 -9.55
C GLU A 873 10.13 52.02 -9.75
N ASP A 874 9.16 52.58 -10.49
CA ASP A 874 8.09 53.51 -10.03
C ASP A 874 7.35 54.22 -11.22
N GLY A 875 6.18 54.85 -10.99
CA GLY A 875 5.73 55.98 -11.87
C GLY A 875 4.35 56.01 -12.60
N GLN A 876 3.25 55.59 -11.96
CA GLN A 876 1.80 55.93 -12.15
C GLN A 876 1.24 56.74 -13.38
N GLN A 877 0.08 56.28 -13.90
CA GLN A 877 -1.19 57.00 -14.33
C GLN A 877 -1.81 56.44 -15.64
N GLN A 878 -3.14 56.41 -15.90
CA GLN A 878 -4.38 56.18 -15.10
C GLN A 878 -5.57 55.97 -16.09
N VAL A 879 -6.35 54.86 -15.94
CA VAL A 879 -7.82 54.57 -16.23
C VAL A 879 -8.73 55.46 -17.15
N PRO A 880 -9.94 55.04 -17.61
CA PRO A 880 -10.75 53.79 -17.37
C PRO A 880 -11.42 53.14 -18.63
N PHE A 881 -12.40 52.25 -18.35
CA PHE A 881 -13.38 51.50 -19.20
C PHE A 881 -12.96 50.09 -19.65
N GLY A 882 -13.69 49.02 -19.33
CA GLY A 882 -14.86 48.86 -18.44
C GLY A 882 -15.18 47.37 -18.23
N GLU A 883 -15.81 47.00 -17.12
CA GLU A 883 -15.81 45.60 -16.59
C GLU A 883 -16.98 44.72 -17.08
N ASP A 884 -16.72 43.40 -17.15
CA ASP A 884 -17.74 42.33 -17.14
C ASP A 884 -18.35 42.18 -15.73
N PRO A 885 -19.64 41.81 -15.65
CA PRO A 885 -20.14 41.08 -14.50
C PRO A 885 -20.96 39.84 -14.89
N TYR A 886 -20.46 38.66 -14.53
CA TYR A 886 -21.29 37.47 -14.27
C TYR A 886 -20.80 36.81 -12.99
N GLU A 887 -21.57 36.99 -11.91
CA GLU A 887 -21.35 36.32 -10.63
C GLU A 887 -21.79 34.85 -10.66
N HIS A 888 -21.32 34.07 -9.69
CA HIS A 888 -21.89 32.77 -9.37
C HIS A 888 -23.17 32.96 -8.55
N ASP A 889 -24.27 32.30 -8.94
CA ASP A 889 -25.38 32.03 -8.02
C ASP A 889 -25.11 30.74 -7.22
N GLU A 890 -25.48 30.74 -5.93
CA GLU A 890 -25.47 29.57 -5.06
C GLU A 890 -26.81 28.82 -5.12
N LEU A 891 -26.79 27.48 -5.30
CA LEU A 891 -27.79 26.53 -4.76
C LEU A 891 -27.33 25.07 -4.88
#